data_AF-A0A373LQ57-F1
#
_entry.id   AF-A0A373LQ57-F1
#
_cell.length_a   1.000
_cell.length_b   1.000
_cell.length_c   1.000
_cell.angle_alpha   90.00
_cell.angle_beta   90.00
_cell.angle_gamma   90.00
#
_symmetry.space_group_name_H-M   'P 1'
#
loop_
_entity.id
_entity.type
_entity.pdbx_description
1 polymer ?
#
loop_
_entity_poly.entity_id
_entity_poly.type
_entity_poly.pdbx_seq_one_letter_code
_entity_poly.pdbx_strand_id
1 'polypeptide(L)'
;MNTIKKNVISFVLVMALVLTSVTVMPVSGATNVTTISNLKFAKNDDGSCTITWNKLDGGSYNIYKASSRFAKYEKVGTSSDSSYNDKDYNGEYYKVSFVKDGKEYTLSNPTSYEIETFGYNTAIFEDTDNTTEVQKYIDNVYKTTEAGQFISDRYAMMFAPGTYSDNLNVNVGFYTQVAGMGISPKDTTLGNITCKAEWMKGKKYDGSVNYNALCNFWRSVENLTTTNQTTMWAVSQATSMRRMNIKGNLNLHHEGGYASGGFLADSKIAGRKYTYKDRKTGKDVVAEAGVAGGSQQQWLSRNVEMNKWDGSVWNYVFVGCEVKPLLGTNAEVKNGPDGEWPYLAYTKVTKTPEVQEKPFLTVDKNGEYRVFVPELRKDATGVSWDGDEIKGETISLDKFYVAKPGDTAAKINAEIKDGKNLILTPGIYEISEPITITNENTVVLGLGYATLKPTKGNQCMTIADVKGVKVAGVLFDAGRNKSSTLLTVGTEKNTNDNSDNPICLIDTFYRVGGADSTPGKTTNCVVINSNNVIGDNFWIWRADHGAGVAWDKNTADTGVIFNGDNITTYGLMVEHFQKYQTVWNGNGGKCYMYQSELPYDITSQSVWNAPGTYGYADYKVNSNVTSHEGYGIGIYSCYQKAQCYLKSAVECPNTANVKFTNVCTYSLVGNGGIDYAINKAGYGVYGSGNMCKVLSYVNGKAQLDKTYEKARKGIYENHIQISGDFDYDSNMQRVYTKTYTGKNITPKVVVTVDGLKLRNGVDYTVKYTNNKNIGNGKITITGINAYRESTTFTLKIRPAKAKVAKKKITKKKATLKLSKVLGATGYEVSYSTKSNFKKKNTVTKKTKKLKVTVKRTKKMPKGYIRVRAYKKVGKKYYYGKYSKKIRVK
;
A
#
# COMPACT_ATOMS: atom_id res chain seq x y z
N MET A 1 -19.85 50.85 -8.25
CA MET A 1 -20.01 49.90 -9.36
C MET A 1 -18.70 49.84 -10.13
N ASN A 2 -18.17 48.63 -10.30
CA ASN A 2 -16.80 48.29 -10.74
C ASN A 2 -15.64 48.62 -9.79
N THR A 3 -14.76 47.61 -9.68
CA THR A 3 -13.33 47.60 -9.31
C THR A 3 -12.97 47.47 -7.82
N ILE A 4 -12.29 46.36 -7.44
CA ILE A 4 -10.87 46.29 -7.00
C ILE A 4 -10.54 44.90 -6.39
N LYS A 5 -9.32 44.43 -6.69
CA LYS A 5 -8.63 43.19 -6.26
C LYS A 5 -8.26 43.19 -4.76
N LYS A 6 -8.17 42.01 -4.12
CA LYS A 6 -6.90 41.40 -3.61
C LYS A 6 -7.10 40.15 -2.71
N ASN A 7 -6.15 39.24 -2.86
CA ASN A 7 -5.77 38.03 -2.11
C ASN A 7 -5.75 38.13 -0.57
N VAL A 8 -6.01 37.00 0.13
CA VAL A 8 -5.31 36.42 1.33
C VAL A 8 -5.83 34.96 1.47
N ILE A 9 -5.12 33.90 1.03
CA ILE A 9 -4.17 33.02 1.76
C ILE A 9 -4.57 32.58 3.18
N SER A 10 -4.71 31.26 3.32
CA SER A 10 -4.62 30.41 4.51
C SER A 10 -3.96 31.02 5.75
N PHE A 11 -4.63 30.88 6.90
CA PHE A 11 -4.04 30.55 8.20
C PHE A 11 -5.17 30.38 9.23
N VAL A 12 -5.50 29.15 9.62
CA VAL A 12 -5.96 28.87 11.00
C VAL A 12 -5.14 27.70 11.47
N LEU A 13 -4.01 28.06 12.09
CA LEU A 13 -3.11 27.16 12.74
C LEU A 13 -3.71 26.76 14.09
N VAL A 14 -3.62 25.47 14.36
CA VAL A 14 -3.80 24.81 15.64
C VAL A 14 -2.92 25.50 16.70
N MET A 15 -3.56 26.11 17.70
CA MET A 15 -3.02 26.23 19.05
C MET A 15 -3.81 25.28 19.95
N ALA A 16 -3.44 24.01 19.94
CA ALA A 16 -3.71 23.15 21.08
C ALA A 16 -2.49 23.29 21.99
N LEU A 17 -2.63 24.10 23.03
CA LEU A 17 -1.66 24.18 24.11
C LEU A 17 -1.42 22.76 24.64
N VAL A 18 -0.15 22.38 24.69
CA VAL A 18 0.34 21.30 25.53
C VAL A 18 0.08 21.71 26.97
N LEU A 19 -1.07 21.28 27.49
CA LEU A 19 -1.25 21.08 28.92
C LEU A 19 -1.18 19.57 29.11
N THR A 20 -0.05 19.13 29.67
CA THR A 20 0.03 17.88 30.41
C THR A 20 -1.09 17.89 31.42
N SER A 21 -2.22 17.26 31.11
CA SER A 21 -3.25 16.94 32.09
C SER A 21 -2.72 15.79 32.94
N VAL A 22 -1.78 16.13 33.82
CA VAL A 22 -1.81 15.58 35.17
C VAL A 22 -3.18 15.98 35.69
N THR A 23 -4.08 15.02 35.83
CA THR A 23 -5.25 15.17 36.68
C THR A 23 -4.72 15.43 38.10
N VAL A 24 -4.48 16.70 38.42
CA VAL A 24 -4.37 17.14 39.80
C VAL A 24 -5.79 17.06 40.34
N MET A 25 -6.12 15.92 40.93
CA MET A 25 -7.30 15.79 41.77
C MET A 25 -7.23 16.86 42.87
N PRO A 26 -8.37 17.42 43.30
CA PRO A 26 -8.38 18.19 44.54
C PRO A 26 -7.81 17.30 45.66
N VAL A 27 -6.89 17.85 46.44
CA VAL A 27 -6.31 17.19 47.61
C VAL A 27 -7.43 17.00 48.63
N SER A 28 -8.10 15.85 48.56
CA SER A 28 -8.98 15.34 49.59
C SER A 28 -8.28 14.16 50.26
N GLY A 29 -7.63 14.43 51.40
CA GLY A 29 -7.06 13.44 52.31
C GLY A 29 -5.89 12.62 51.73
N ALA A 30 -4.69 12.83 52.27
CA ALA A 30 -3.59 11.88 52.10
C ALA A 30 -4.02 10.51 52.66
N THR A 31 -4.51 9.63 51.79
CA THR A 31 -4.63 8.22 52.09
C THR A 31 -3.20 7.68 52.12
N ASN A 32 -2.74 7.22 53.28
CA ASN A 32 -1.44 6.57 53.43
C ASN A 32 -1.39 5.31 52.56
N VAL A 33 -0.93 5.42 51.31
CA VAL A 33 -0.74 4.28 50.41
C VAL A 33 0.67 3.72 50.62
N THR A 34 0.87 2.98 51.70
CA THR A 34 2.07 2.14 51.83
C THR A 34 1.94 0.98 50.85
N THR A 35 2.77 0.93 49.81
CA THR A 35 2.77 -0.14 48.80
C THR A 35 3.99 -1.03 48.94
N ILE A 36 3.80 -2.34 48.74
CA ILE A 36 4.92 -3.28 48.62
C ILE A 36 5.69 -2.96 47.33
N SER A 37 6.99 -2.78 47.44
CA SER A 37 7.89 -2.50 46.32
C SER A 37 8.90 -3.63 46.12
N ASN A 38 9.39 -3.77 44.87
CA ASN A 38 10.41 -4.76 44.50
C ASN A 38 10.00 -6.20 44.84
N LEU A 39 8.71 -6.54 44.66
CA LEU A 39 8.23 -7.90 44.81
C LEU A 39 8.81 -8.78 43.70
N LYS A 40 9.48 -9.87 44.06
CA LYS A 40 10.13 -10.79 43.13
C LYS A 40 9.74 -12.22 43.43
N PHE A 41 9.74 -13.03 42.38
CA PHE A 41 9.59 -14.47 42.43
C PHE A 41 10.94 -15.13 42.09
N ALA A 42 11.31 -16.18 42.81
CA ALA A 42 12.40 -17.07 42.46
C ALA A 42 11.95 -18.52 42.67
N LYS A 43 12.16 -19.37 41.66
CA LYS A 43 11.99 -20.83 41.80
C LYS A 43 13.28 -21.42 42.36
N ASN A 44 13.16 -22.32 43.32
CA ASN A 44 14.28 -23.03 43.94
C ASN A 44 14.49 -24.39 43.25
N ASP A 45 15.71 -24.93 43.37
CA ASP A 45 16.09 -26.21 42.74
C ASP A 45 15.29 -27.41 43.26
N ASP A 46 14.75 -27.33 44.48
CA ASP A 46 13.91 -28.37 45.10
C ASP A 46 12.44 -28.31 44.67
N GLY A 47 12.09 -27.39 43.76
CA GLY A 47 10.72 -27.18 43.27
C GLY A 47 9.90 -26.18 44.08
N SER A 48 10.37 -25.76 45.27
CA SER A 48 9.74 -24.69 46.04
C SER A 48 9.92 -23.32 45.36
N CYS A 49 9.23 -22.30 45.84
CA CYS A 49 9.52 -20.91 45.44
C CYS A 49 9.79 -20.00 46.63
N THR A 50 10.46 -18.88 46.35
CA THR A 50 10.71 -17.82 47.31
C THR A 50 10.28 -16.49 46.73
N ILE A 51 9.42 -15.81 47.49
CA ILE A 51 8.90 -14.49 47.20
C ILE A 51 9.60 -13.49 48.10
N THR A 52 10.19 -12.43 47.54
CA THR A 52 10.92 -11.40 48.31
C THR A 52 10.43 -10.01 47.96
N TRP A 53 10.48 -9.08 48.89
CA TRP A 53 10.14 -7.67 48.69
C TRP A 53 11.00 -6.74 49.54
N ASN A 54 10.89 -5.42 49.32
CA ASN A 54 11.56 -4.44 50.17
C ASN A 54 10.91 -4.38 51.56
N LYS A 55 11.72 -4.44 52.62
CA LYS A 55 11.25 -4.34 54.00
C LYS A 55 10.71 -2.93 54.31
N LEU A 56 9.61 -2.89 55.03
CA LEU A 56 8.94 -1.72 55.58
C LEU A 56 8.94 -1.78 57.12
N ASP A 57 9.09 -0.63 57.76
CA ASP A 57 9.34 -0.57 59.20
C ASP A 57 8.07 -0.66 60.07
N GLY A 58 8.17 -1.50 61.10
CA GLY A 58 7.20 -1.58 62.20
C GLY A 58 5.87 -2.21 61.81
N GLY A 59 5.87 -3.28 61.02
CA GLY A 59 4.68 -4.05 60.66
C GLY A 59 5.00 -5.47 60.20
N SER A 60 3.98 -6.17 59.72
CA SER A 60 4.05 -7.52 59.14
C SER A 60 3.44 -7.53 57.73
N TYR A 61 3.43 -8.70 57.09
CA TYR A 61 2.93 -8.86 55.73
C TYR A 61 1.90 -9.98 55.67
N ASN A 62 0.80 -9.77 54.93
CA ASN A 62 -0.08 -10.87 54.54
C ASN A 62 0.32 -11.35 53.14
N ILE A 63 0.37 -12.66 52.96
CA ILE A 63 0.69 -13.30 51.69
C ILE A 63 -0.58 -13.91 51.13
N TYR A 64 -0.81 -13.63 49.86
CA TYR A 64 -1.96 -14.11 49.11
C TYR A 64 -1.49 -14.94 47.92
N LYS A 65 -2.20 -16.02 47.64
CA LYS A 65 -1.93 -16.97 46.56
C LYS A 65 -3.16 -17.09 45.64
N ALA A 66 -2.95 -17.31 44.35
CA ALA A 66 -4.02 -17.59 43.37
C ALA A 66 -3.51 -18.57 42.31
N SER A 67 -4.40 -19.39 41.74
CA SER A 67 -4.05 -20.35 40.68
C SER A 67 -3.62 -19.68 39.37
N SER A 68 -4.04 -18.44 39.14
CA SER A 68 -3.76 -17.67 37.93
C SER A 68 -3.71 -16.18 38.24
N ARG A 69 -3.28 -15.37 37.25
CA ARG A 69 -3.13 -13.92 37.42
C ARG A 69 -4.44 -13.21 37.77
N PHE A 70 -5.56 -13.66 37.21
CA PHE A 70 -6.88 -13.01 37.32
C PHE A 70 -7.90 -13.83 38.12
N ALA A 71 -7.47 -14.91 38.76
CA ALA A 71 -8.26 -15.60 39.78
C ALA A 71 -8.37 -14.77 41.07
N LYS A 72 -9.25 -15.22 41.95
CA LYS A 72 -9.39 -14.67 43.30
C LYS A 72 -8.14 -15.04 44.12
N TYR A 73 -7.53 -14.03 44.74
CA TYR A 73 -6.39 -14.21 45.63
C TYR A 73 -6.86 -14.52 47.05
N GLU A 74 -6.34 -15.58 47.64
CA GLU A 74 -6.69 -16.04 48.98
C GLU A 74 -5.48 -15.92 49.90
N LYS A 75 -5.71 -15.45 51.13
CA LYS A 75 -4.65 -15.29 52.12
C LYS A 75 -4.16 -16.66 52.56
N VAL A 76 -2.87 -16.95 52.37
CA VAL A 76 -2.25 -18.23 52.71
C VAL A 76 -1.29 -18.15 53.88
N GLY A 77 -0.88 -16.94 54.27
CA GLY A 77 0.04 -16.79 55.39
C GLY A 77 0.30 -15.35 55.80
N THR A 78 1.12 -15.22 56.84
CA THR A 78 1.68 -13.95 57.31
C THR A 78 3.19 -14.10 57.48
N SER A 79 3.94 -13.02 57.29
CA SER A 79 5.39 -12.99 57.52
C SER A 79 5.78 -11.73 58.27
N SER A 80 6.71 -11.85 59.23
CA SER A 80 7.40 -10.70 59.85
C SER A 80 8.62 -10.25 59.05
N ASP A 81 9.09 -11.12 58.14
CA ASP A 81 10.23 -10.86 57.28
C ASP A 81 9.78 -10.36 55.91
N SER A 82 10.72 -9.82 55.14
CA SER A 82 10.45 -9.35 53.77
C SER A 82 10.59 -10.47 52.73
N SER A 83 10.25 -11.70 53.13
CA SER A 83 10.30 -12.90 52.32
C SER A 83 9.24 -13.93 52.74
N TYR A 84 8.85 -14.80 51.80
CA TYR A 84 7.99 -15.95 52.01
C TYR A 84 8.47 -17.12 51.15
N ASN A 85 8.60 -18.31 51.73
CA ASN A 85 8.96 -19.54 51.02
C ASN A 85 7.72 -20.44 50.94
N ASP A 86 7.37 -20.87 49.74
CA ASP A 86 6.28 -21.80 49.48
C ASP A 86 6.86 -23.15 49.02
N LYS A 87 6.79 -24.15 49.91
CA LYS A 87 7.29 -25.50 49.65
C LYS A 87 6.40 -26.30 48.71
N ASP A 88 5.14 -25.92 48.61
CA ASP A 88 4.12 -26.59 47.81
C ASP A 88 3.79 -25.76 46.56
N TYR A 89 4.81 -25.14 45.96
CA TYR A 89 4.66 -24.35 44.74
C TYR A 89 4.30 -25.24 43.55
N ASN A 90 3.20 -24.89 42.88
CA ASN A 90 2.64 -25.58 41.73
C ASN A 90 2.12 -24.58 40.67
N GLY A 91 2.91 -23.54 40.37
CA GLY A 91 2.60 -22.59 39.30
C GLY A 91 1.82 -21.33 39.73
N GLU A 92 1.58 -21.14 41.03
CA GLU A 92 0.68 -20.10 41.51
C GLU A 92 1.28 -18.68 41.47
N TYR A 93 0.37 -17.73 41.66
CA TYR A 93 0.62 -16.31 41.69
C TYR A 93 0.55 -15.75 43.10
N TYR A 94 1.45 -14.83 43.43
CA TYR A 94 1.58 -14.28 44.77
C TYR A 94 1.35 -12.76 44.79
N LYS A 95 0.60 -12.30 45.78
CA LYS A 95 0.50 -10.88 46.16
C LYS A 95 0.82 -10.73 47.64
N VAL A 96 1.32 -9.56 47.99
CA VAL A 96 1.69 -9.23 49.37
C VAL A 96 1.06 -7.89 49.74
N SER A 97 0.55 -7.78 50.96
CA SER A 97 0.14 -6.51 51.55
C SER A 97 0.93 -6.26 52.83
N PHE A 98 1.10 -4.98 53.18
CA PHE A 98 1.67 -4.58 54.45
C PHE A 98 0.56 -4.46 55.49
N VAL A 99 0.85 -4.85 56.73
CA VAL A 99 -0.05 -4.73 57.88
C VAL A 99 0.67 -3.99 59.00
N LYS A 100 0.07 -2.90 59.46
CA LYS A 100 0.61 -2.11 60.58
C LYS A 100 -0.54 -1.57 61.42
N ASP A 101 -0.37 -1.65 62.74
CA ASP A 101 -1.36 -1.17 63.72
C ASP A 101 -2.79 -1.73 63.47
N GLY A 102 -2.88 -3.01 63.09
CA GLY A 102 -4.14 -3.68 62.78
C GLY A 102 -4.79 -3.29 61.44
N LYS A 103 -4.17 -2.40 60.67
CA LYS A 103 -4.63 -1.97 59.34
C LYS A 103 -3.84 -2.67 58.24
N GLU A 104 -4.56 -3.29 57.32
CA GLU A 104 -4.00 -3.82 56.08
C GLU A 104 -4.01 -2.76 54.97
N TYR A 105 -2.88 -2.64 54.28
CA TYR A 105 -2.66 -1.70 53.19
C TYR A 105 -2.87 -2.38 51.84
N THR A 106 -2.83 -1.59 50.76
CA THR A 106 -3.10 -2.05 49.39
C THR A 106 -2.23 -3.25 49.02
N LEU A 107 -2.87 -4.28 48.44
CA LEU A 107 -2.16 -5.44 47.87
C LEU A 107 -1.19 -4.99 46.77
N SER A 108 -0.06 -5.66 46.69
CA SER A 108 0.91 -5.52 45.61
C SER A 108 0.34 -5.90 44.24
N ASN A 109 1.04 -5.52 43.19
CA ASN A 109 0.95 -6.23 41.92
C ASN A 109 1.39 -7.69 42.11
N PRO A 110 0.85 -8.64 41.31
CA PRO A 110 1.22 -10.04 41.46
C PRO A 110 2.64 -10.32 40.98
N THR A 111 3.25 -11.37 41.50
CA THR A 111 4.49 -11.98 40.98
C THR A 111 4.28 -13.48 40.80
N SER A 112 4.97 -14.08 39.84
CA SER A 112 4.92 -15.53 39.56
C SER A 112 6.08 -15.90 38.64
N TYR A 113 6.26 -17.20 38.39
CA TYR A 113 7.15 -17.69 37.32
C TYR A 113 6.81 -17.08 35.96
N GLU A 114 5.52 -16.98 35.60
CA GLU A 114 5.07 -16.44 34.31
C GLU A 114 5.38 -14.96 34.15
N ILE A 115 5.15 -14.16 35.19
CA ILE A 115 5.48 -12.73 35.19
C ILE A 115 7.00 -12.54 35.12
N GLU A 116 7.77 -13.35 35.86
CA GLU A 116 9.23 -13.30 35.79
C GLU A 116 9.73 -13.78 34.43
N THR A 117 9.09 -14.73 33.77
CA THR A 117 9.56 -15.25 32.48
C THR A 117 9.18 -14.33 31.32
N PHE A 118 7.89 -14.01 31.19
CA PHE A 118 7.33 -13.33 30.01
C PHE A 118 7.05 -11.84 30.23
N GLY A 119 7.16 -11.35 31.47
CA GLY A 119 6.88 -9.97 31.82
C GLY A 119 5.37 -9.64 31.91
N TYR A 120 5.06 -8.50 32.53
CA TYR A 120 3.67 -8.08 32.77
C TYR A 120 2.83 -7.84 31.51
N ASN A 121 3.48 -7.53 30.39
CA ASN A 121 2.85 -7.23 29.11
C ASN A 121 2.44 -8.48 28.32
N THR A 122 2.88 -9.66 28.79
CA THR A 122 2.32 -10.95 28.39
C THR A 122 1.29 -11.34 29.44
N ALA A 123 0.01 -11.15 29.13
CA ALA A 123 -1.08 -11.56 29.99
C ALA A 123 -1.53 -12.96 29.56
N ILE A 124 -1.31 -13.94 30.42
CA ILE A 124 -1.79 -15.32 30.25
C ILE A 124 -3.09 -15.44 31.05
N PHE A 125 -4.14 -15.87 30.38
CA PHE A 125 -5.47 -16.08 30.94
C PHE A 125 -5.75 -17.57 31.01
N GLU A 126 -6.37 -18.00 32.11
CA GLU A 126 -6.85 -19.36 32.32
C GLU A 126 -8.38 -19.40 32.19
N ASP A 127 -8.96 -20.52 31.77
CA ASP A 127 -10.43 -20.61 31.62
C ASP A 127 -11.18 -20.55 32.96
N THR A 128 -10.47 -20.76 34.06
CA THR A 128 -10.93 -20.58 35.45
C THR A 128 -10.85 -19.13 35.94
N ASP A 129 -10.28 -18.20 35.16
CA ASP A 129 -10.20 -16.80 35.54
C ASP A 129 -11.58 -16.13 35.68
N ASN A 130 -11.65 -15.11 36.52
CA ASN A 130 -12.85 -14.30 36.62
C ASN A 130 -13.07 -13.51 35.32
N THR A 131 -14.10 -13.88 34.54
CA THR A 131 -14.41 -13.26 33.24
C THR A 131 -14.54 -11.75 33.31
N THR A 132 -15.08 -11.18 34.40
CA THR A 132 -15.22 -9.72 34.56
C THR A 132 -13.86 -9.05 34.70
N GLU A 133 -12.93 -9.63 35.45
CA GLU A 133 -11.58 -9.08 35.58
C GLU A 133 -10.76 -9.25 34.29
N VAL A 134 -10.92 -10.37 33.58
CA VAL A 134 -10.34 -10.58 32.25
C VAL A 134 -10.84 -9.54 31.26
N GLN A 135 -12.16 -9.36 31.14
CA GLN A 135 -12.76 -8.36 30.25
C GLN A 135 -12.30 -6.94 30.62
N LYS A 136 -12.24 -6.62 31.91
CA LYS A 136 -11.75 -5.31 32.38
C LYS A 136 -10.28 -5.07 32.01
N TYR A 137 -9.42 -6.09 32.09
CA TYR A 137 -8.04 -5.97 31.63
C TYR A 137 -7.98 -5.70 30.12
N ILE A 138 -8.71 -6.50 29.33
CA ILE A 138 -8.81 -6.34 27.87
C ILE A 138 -9.27 -4.92 27.52
N ASP A 139 -10.35 -4.45 28.15
CA ASP A 139 -10.90 -3.12 27.90
C ASP A 139 -9.90 -2.01 28.27
N ASN A 140 -9.12 -2.20 29.34
CA ASN A 140 -8.11 -1.23 29.73
C ASN A 140 -6.94 -1.16 28.75
N VAL A 141 -6.50 -2.29 28.20
CA VAL A 141 -5.51 -2.30 27.12
C VAL A 141 -6.11 -1.68 25.84
N TYR A 142 -7.36 -2.01 25.50
CA TYR A 142 -8.01 -1.46 24.30
C TYR A 142 -8.16 0.06 24.38
N LYS A 143 -8.49 0.63 25.55
CA LYS A 143 -8.61 2.10 25.73
C LYS A 143 -7.36 2.87 25.31
N THR A 144 -6.16 2.32 25.54
CA THR A 144 -4.90 2.98 25.15
C THR A 144 -4.45 2.60 23.75
N THR A 145 -4.77 1.38 23.33
CA THR A 145 -4.31 0.83 22.05
C THR A 145 -5.26 1.09 20.88
N GLU A 146 -6.51 1.48 21.09
CA GLU A 146 -7.49 1.71 20.00
C GLU A 146 -7.02 2.81 19.02
N ALA A 147 -6.64 3.97 19.55
CA ALA A 147 -6.09 5.10 18.78
C ALA A 147 -4.56 5.20 18.90
N GLY A 148 -3.91 4.16 19.43
CA GLY A 148 -2.50 4.14 19.80
C GLY A 148 -1.54 3.85 18.66
N GLN A 149 -1.70 4.48 17.50
CA GLN A 149 -0.94 4.11 16.30
C GLN A 149 0.58 4.13 16.50
N PHE A 150 1.14 5.12 17.19
CA PHE A 150 2.59 5.25 17.38
C PHE A 150 3.03 5.11 18.85
N ILE A 151 2.24 4.44 19.70
CA ILE A 151 2.60 4.22 21.10
C ILE A 151 3.80 3.26 21.23
N SER A 152 4.47 3.32 22.38
CA SER A 152 5.54 2.38 22.76
C SER A 152 5.03 1.06 23.32
N ASP A 153 3.81 1.05 23.87
CA ASP A 153 3.27 -0.13 24.54
C ASP A 153 3.05 -1.27 23.55
N ARG A 154 3.27 -2.49 24.04
CA ARG A 154 3.23 -3.75 23.31
C ARG A 154 2.56 -4.78 24.22
N TYR A 155 1.61 -5.55 23.69
CA TYR A 155 0.85 -6.51 24.50
C TYR A 155 0.71 -7.85 23.80
N ALA A 156 0.85 -8.93 24.57
CA ALA A 156 0.44 -10.27 24.18
C ALA A 156 -0.65 -10.74 25.15
N MET A 157 -1.81 -11.08 24.61
CA MET A 157 -2.96 -11.64 25.32
C MET A 157 -3.06 -13.12 24.96
N MET A 158 -2.59 -13.98 25.86
CA MET A 158 -2.47 -15.40 25.64
C MET A 158 -3.55 -16.14 26.43
N PHE A 159 -4.21 -17.09 25.80
CA PHE A 159 -5.29 -17.87 26.38
C PHE A 159 -4.85 -19.33 26.44
N ALA A 160 -4.71 -19.87 27.66
CA ALA A 160 -4.44 -21.29 27.87
C ALA A 160 -5.51 -22.19 27.21
N PRO A 161 -5.22 -23.49 27.01
CA PRO A 161 -6.24 -24.46 26.63
C PRO A 161 -7.41 -24.44 27.61
N GLY A 162 -8.63 -24.31 27.10
CA GLY A 162 -9.83 -24.18 27.92
C GLY A 162 -11.00 -23.53 27.19
N THR A 163 -12.14 -23.46 27.88
CA THR A 163 -13.36 -22.82 27.36
C THR A 163 -13.72 -21.59 28.19
N TYR A 164 -13.56 -20.43 27.57
CA TYR A 164 -13.85 -19.13 28.17
C TYR A 164 -15.32 -18.75 27.93
N SER A 165 -15.82 -17.80 28.71
CA SER A 165 -17.21 -17.32 28.60
C SER A 165 -17.55 -16.85 27.17
N ASP A 166 -18.75 -17.21 26.69
CA ASP A 166 -19.32 -16.70 25.44
C ASP A 166 -19.52 -15.18 25.44
N ASN A 167 -19.58 -14.56 26.62
CA ASN A 167 -19.69 -13.11 26.78
C ASN A 167 -18.34 -12.38 26.66
N LEU A 168 -17.23 -13.12 26.66
CA LEU A 168 -15.91 -12.52 26.51
C LEU A 168 -15.73 -12.00 25.07
N ASN A 169 -15.42 -10.71 24.93
CA ASN A 169 -15.13 -10.10 23.63
C ASN A 169 -13.79 -9.36 23.68
N VAL A 170 -12.82 -9.89 22.94
CA VAL A 170 -11.47 -9.33 22.87
C VAL A 170 -11.40 -8.25 21.79
N ASN A 171 -11.50 -6.97 22.19
CA ASN A 171 -11.27 -5.86 21.27
C ASN A 171 -9.75 -5.68 21.04
N VAL A 172 -9.30 -5.76 19.79
CA VAL A 172 -7.87 -5.77 19.44
C VAL A 172 -7.42 -4.42 18.87
N GLY A 173 -6.65 -3.67 19.67
CA GLY A 173 -6.04 -2.39 19.29
C GLY A 173 -4.66 -2.53 18.63
N PHE A 174 -3.94 -1.42 18.51
CA PHE A 174 -2.56 -1.39 18.01
C PHE A 174 -1.59 -2.11 18.94
N TYR A 175 -0.62 -2.79 18.34
CA TYR A 175 0.46 -3.55 18.96
C TYR A 175 -0.01 -4.62 19.96
N THR A 176 -1.11 -5.28 19.63
CA THR A 176 -1.70 -6.34 20.44
C THR A 176 -1.73 -7.64 19.64
N GLN A 177 -1.12 -8.68 20.19
CA GLN A 177 -1.30 -10.07 19.77
C GLN A 177 -2.34 -10.73 20.68
N VAL A 178 -3.25 -11.49 20.11
CA VAL A 178 -4.14 -12.40 20.84
C VAL A 178 -3.87 -13.82 20.37
N ALA A 179 -3.61 -14.77 21.27
CA ALA A 179 -3.31 -16.14 20.86
C ALA A 179 -3.89 -17.18 21.82
N GLY A 180 -4.36 -18.31 21.28
CA GLY A 180 -4.55 -19.53 22.06
C GLY A 180 -3.24 -20.32 22.19
N MET A 181 -3.06 -20.98 23.33
CA MET A 181 -1.82 -21.69 23.68
C MET A 181 -1.92 -23.22 23.60
N GLY A 182 -3.00 -23.75 23.02
CA GLY A 182 -3.09 -25.18 22.68
C GLY A 182 -2.32 -25.55 21.41
N ILE A 183 -2.26 -26.84 21.07
CA ILE A 183 -1.63 -27.30 19.81
C ILE A 183 -2.59 -27.13 18.63
N SER A 184 -3.89 -27.24 18.90
CA SER A 184 -4.99 -26.99 17.97
C SER A 184 -5.74 -25.72 18.36
N PRO A 185 -6.28 -24.94 17.41
CA PRO A 185 -7.20 -23.86 17.74
C PRO A 185 -8.50 -24.33 18.40
N LYS A 186 -8.80 -25.64 18.35
CA LYS A 186 -9.94 -26.23 19.07
C LYS A 186 -9.73 -26.27 20.59
N ASP A 187 -8.48 -26.23 21.04
CA ASP A 187 -8.12 -26.37 22.45
C ASP A 187 -8.45 -25.10 23.25
N THR A 188 -8.53 -23.94 22.59
CA THR A 188 -8.86 -22.66 23.21
C THR A 188 -10.10 -22.07 22.55
N THR A 189 -11.22 -22.03 23.29
CA THR A 189 -12.50 -21.52 22.78
C THR A 189 -12.96 -20.30 23.57
N LEU A 190 -13.27 -19.20 22.89
CA LEU A 190 -13.78 -17.97 23.51
C LEU A 190 -14.97 -17.40 22.75
N GLY A 191 -15.70 -16.47 23.38
CA GLY A 191 -16.86 -15.80 22.80
C GLY A 191 -16.55 -15.12 21.47
N ASN A 192 -15.84 -13.99 21.49
CA ASN A 192 -15.49 -13.26 20.26
C ASN A 192 -14.14 -12.55 20.31
N ILE A 193 -13.61 -12.27 19.12
CA ILE A 193 -12.56 -11.28 18.90
C ILE A 193 -13.10 -10.20 17.97
N THR A 194 -12.67 -8.95 18.15
CA THR A 194 -13.15 -7.83 17.33
C THR A 194 -12.03 -6.83 17.07
N CYS A 195 -11.78 -6.48 15.81
CA CYS A 195 -11.05 -5.29 15.44
C CYS A 195 -12.00 -4.31 14.72
N LYS A 196 -12.17 -3.13 15.32
CA LYS A 196 -13.04 -2.07 14.83
C LYS A 196 -12.24 -0.89 14.27
N ALA A 197 -12.93 -0.02 13.54
CA ALA A 197 -12.39 1.24 13.02
C ALA A 197 -13.14 2.48 13.59
N GLU A 198 -13.57 2.42 14.85
CA GLU A 198 -14.31 3.52 15.50
C GLU A 198 -13.43 4.72 15.84
N TRP A 199 -12.13 4.51 16.04
CA TRP A 199 -11.19 5.58 16.38
C TRP A 199 -10.93 6.58 15.25
N MET A 200 -11.10 6.16 13.98
CA MET A 200 -10.90 6.99 12.80
C MET A 200 -12.19 7.06 11.96
N LYS A 201 -13.15 7.88 12.42
CA LYS A 201 -14.39 8.14 11.67
C LYS A 201 -14.22 9.28 10.67
N GLY A 202 -14.74 9.08 9.46
CA GLY A 202 -14.82 10.08 8.40
C GLY A 202 -16.18 10.08 7.72
N LYS A 203 -16.26 10.66 6.52
CA LYS A 203 -17.45 10.64 5.67
C LYS A 203 -17.17 9.96 4.34
N LYS A 204 -18.12 9.15 3.86
CA LYS A 204 -18.14 8.62 2.49
C LYS A 204 -18.62 9.72 1.51
N TYR A 205 -18.51 9.46 0.21
CA TYR A 205 -18.95 10.41 -0.83
C TYR A 205 -20.46 10.69 -0.80
N ASP A 206 -21.25 9.75 -0.26
CA ASP A 206 -22.70 9.87 -0.10
C ASP A 206 -23.13 10.51 1.23
N GLY A 207 -22.16 10.94 2.05
CA GLY A 207 -22.39 11.58 3.35
C GLY A 207 -22.55 10.62 4.53
N SER A 208 -22.60 9.30 4.31
CA SER A 208 -22.66 8.31 5.39
C SER A 208 -21.33 8.20 6.16
N VAL A 209 -21.37 7.59 7.35
CA VAL A 209 -20.18 7.40 8.21
C VAL A 209 -19.19 6.47 7.50
N ASN A 210 -17.93 6.89 7.44
CA ASN A 210 -16.82 6.06 7.02
C ASN A 210 -16.04 5.61 8.26
N TYR A 211 -16.18 4.36 8.67
CA TYR A 211 -15.28 3.75 9.66
C TYR A 211 -13.96 3.40 8.95
N ASN A 212 -13.00 4.31 9.00
CA ASN A 212 -11.78 4.21 8.22
C ASN A 212 -10.78 3.25 8.87
N ALA A 213 -10.65 2.06 8.32
CA ALA A 213 -9.70 1.04 8.75
C ALA A 213 -8.34 1.13 8.02
N LEU A 214 -8.12 2.12 7.13
CA LEU A 214 -6.87 2.28 6.36
C LEU A 214 -5.61 2.36 7.24
N CYS A 215 -5.76 2.73 8.52
CA CYS A 215 -4.65 2.79 9.49
C CYS A 215 -4.70 1.71 10.57
N ASN A 216 -5.58 0.70 10.48
CA ASN A 216 -5.66 -0.39 11.46
C ASN A 216 -4.53 -1.40 11.27
N PHE A 217 -3.32 -1.00 11.66
CA PHE A 217 -2.08 -1.78 11.54
C PHE A 217 -1.74 -2.53 12.83
N TRP A 218 -0.64 -3.29 12.75
CA TRP A 218 0.11 -3.87 13.88
C TRP A 218 -0.75 -4.60 14.91
N ARG A 219 -1.52 -5.59 14.48
CA ARG A 219 -2.27 -6.47 15.39
C ARG A 219 -2.48 -7.86 14.82
N SER A 220 -2.52 -8.85 15.70
CA SER A 220 -2.65 -10.24 15.26
C SER A 220 -3.56 -11.05 16.17
N VAL A 221 -4.18 -12.08 15.58
CA VAL A 221 -4.93 -13.11 16.27
C VAL A 221 -4.53 -14.49 15.76
N GLU A 222 -4.33 -15.43 16.67
CA GLU A 222 -3.95 -16.79 16.27
C GLU A 222 -4.43 -17.93 17.17
N ASN A 223 -4.55 -19.11 16.56
CA ASN A 223 -4.64 -20.40 17.24
C ASN A 223 -5.77 -20.53 18.26
N LEU A 224 -6.97 -20.05 17.92
CA LEU A 224 -8.14 -20.16 18.80
C LEU A 224 -9.46 -20.31 18.03
N THR A 225 -10.50 -20.73 18.76
CA THR A 225 -11.88 -20.86 18.29
C THR A 225 -12.74 -19.70 18.79
N THR A 226 -13.55 -19.10 17.91
CA THR A 226 -14.60 -18.15 18.30
C THR A 226 -16.00 -18.73 18.10
N THR A 227 -16.88 -18.56 19.10
CA THR A 227 -18.25 -19.10 19.08
C THR A 227 -19.28 -18.09 18.61
N ASN A 228 -18.95 -16.80 18.59
CA ASN A 228 -19.88 -15.74 18.19
C ASN A 228 -20.37 -15.93 16.74
N GLN A 229 -21.62 -15.52 16.51
CA GLN A 229 -22.24 -15.54 15.19
C GLN A 229 -21.51 -14.67 14.16
N THR A 230 -20.81 -13.62 14.58
CA THR A 230 -20.05 -12.74 13.69
C THR A 230 -18.82 -12.17 14.38
N THR A 231 -17.66 -12.41 13.79
CA THR A 231 -16.36 -11.82 14.14
C THR A 231 -16.06 -10.69 13.14
N MET A 232 -15.57 -9.56 13.64
CA MET A 232 -15.14 -8.43 12.80
C MET A 232 -13.62 -8.29 12.88
N TRP A 233 -12.99 -8.22 11.72
CA TRP A 233 -11.56 -8.01 11.56
C TRP A 233 -11.31 -6.90 10.54
N ALA A 234 -11.75 -5.68 10.87
CA ALA A 234 -11.58 -4.52 10.01
C ALA A 234 -10.14 -3.99 10.16
N VAL A 235 -9.24 -4.45 9.28
CA VAL A 235 -7.79 -4.20 9.37
C VAL A 235 -7.19 -3.70 8.07
N SER A 236 -5.93 -3.22 8.15
CA SER A 236 -5.06 -2.97 7.00
C SER A 236 -3.76 -3.80 7.11
N GLN A 237 -2.62 -3.33 6.59
CA GLN A 237 -1.35 -4.08 6.53
C GLN A 237 -0.72 -4.33 7.93
N ALA A 238 0.30 -5.20 7.96
CA ALA A 238 0.95 -5.74 9.17
C ALA A 238 -0.02 -6.27 10.23
N THR A 239 -1.08 -6.91 9.76
CA THR A 239 -2.00 -7.67 10.59
C THR A 239 -1.98 -9.12 10.15
N SER A 240 -2.23 -10.02 11.09
CA SER A 240 -2.33 -11.45 10.78
C SER A 240 -3.51 -12.10 11.51
N MET A 241 -4.27 -12.90 10.76
CA MET A 241 -5.24 -13.83 11.30
C MET A 241 -4.80 -15.23 10.87
N ARG A 242 -4.30 -16.02 11.83
CA ARG A 242 -3.66 -17.31 11.55
C ARG A 242 -4.31 -18.41 12.37
N ARG A 243 -4.45 -19.60 11.80
CA ARG A 243 -4.81 -20.79 12.60
C ARG A 243 -6.12 -20.61 13.39
N MET A 244 -7.12 -19.92 12.83
CA MET A 244 -8.38 -19.63 13.52
C MET A 244 -9.45 -20.67 13.17
N ASN A 245 -10.34 -20.96 14.12
CA ASN A 245 -11.55 -21.76 13.90
C ASN A 245 -12.78 -20.89 14.21
N ILE A 246 -13.22 -20.11 13.23
CA ILE A 246 -14.34 -19.19 13.39
C ILE A 246 -15.64 -19.93 13.10
N LYS A 247 -16.47 -20.13 14.14
CA LYS A 247 -17.75 -20.83 14.01
C LYS A 247 -18.82 -19.98 13.31
N GLY A 248 -18.69 -18.65 13.33
CA GLY A 248 -19.60 -17.71 12.68
C GLY A 248 -19.05 -17.08 11.41
N ASN A 249 -19.61 -15.91 11.07
CA ASN A 249 -19.16 -15.09 9.93
C ASN A 249 -17.88 -14.31 10.25
N LEU A 250 -17.11 -14.00 9.22
CA LEU A 250 -15.95 -13.10 9.31
C LEU A 250 -16.16 -11.86 8.42
N ASN A 251 -16.30 -10.69 9.04
CA ASN A 251 -16.36 -9.41 8.33
C ASN A 251 -15.00 -8.73 8.32
N LEU A 252 -14.43 -8.49 7.14
CA LEU A 252 -13.13 -7.85 6.99
C LEU A 252 -13.20 -6.32 6.93
N HIS A 253 -14.37 -5.74 7.19
CA HIS A 253 -14.61 -4.31 7.15
C HIS A 253 -15.57 -3.89 8.27
N HIS A 254 -15.55 -2.60 8.60
CA HIS A 254 -16.54 -2.01 9.51
C HIS A 254 -17.57 -1.23 8.68
N GLU A 255 -18.75 -1.82 8.47
CA GLU A 255 -19.89 -1.19 7.76
C GLU A 255 -19.56 -0.55 6.40
N GLY A 256 -18.75 -1.23 5.59
CA GLY A 256 -18.30 -0.78 4.27
C GLY A 256 -17.40 0.47 4.31
N GLY A 257 -16.75 0.75 5.43
CA GLY A 257 -15.72 1.79 5.55
C GLY A 257 -14.41 1.40 4.84
N TYR A 258 -13.56 2.36 4.51
CA TYR A 258 -12.33 2.10 3.76
C TYR A 258 -11.38 1.18 4.53
N ALA A 259 -10.80 0.19 3.84
CA ALA A 259 -9.87 -0.78 4.43
C ALA A 259 -8.87 -1.27 3.38
N SER A 260 -7.62 -1.52 3.79
CA SER A 260 -6.49 -1.88 2.92
C SER A 260 -5.70 -3.06 3.50
N GLY A 261 -6.42 -4.08 3.91
CA GLY A 261 -5.85 -5.34 4.36
C GLY A 261 -5.32 -6.18 3.20
N GLY A 262 -4.96 -7.43 3.42
CA GLY A 262 -4.85 -8.09 4.72
C GLY A 262 -4.59 -9.56 4.51
N PHE A 263 -4.27 -10.26 5.59
CA PHE A 263 -3.68 -11.59 5.54
C PHE A 263 -4.48 -12.56 6.41
N LEU A 264 -4.98 -13.63 5.79
CA LEU A 264 -5.69 -14.73 6.43
C LEU A 264 -5.02 -16.05 6.06
N ALA A 265 -4.56 -16.82 7.05
CA ALA A 265 -3.87 -18.07 6.80
C ALA A 265 -4.31 -19.21 7.70
N ASP A 266 -4.22 -20.43 7.20
CA ASP A 266 -4.34 -21.67 7.98
C ASP A 266 -5.64 -21.74 8.80
N SER A 267 -6.72 -21.13 8.33
CA SER A 267 -7.92 -20.88 9.14
C SER A 267 -9.17 -21.53 8.55
N LYS A 268 -10.12 -21.84 9.42
CA LYS A 268 -11.44 -22.39 9.09
C LYS A 268 -12.53 -21.38 9.42
N ILE A 269 -13.32 -20.99 8.41
CA ILE A 269 -14.42 -20.03 8.56
C ILE A 269 -15.72 -20.72 8.16
N ALA A 270 -16.46 -21.16 9.18
CA ALA A 270 -17.69 -21.90 8.97
C ALA A 270 -18.84 -21.01 8.50
N GLY A 271 -18.88 -19.72 8.87
CA GLY A 271 -19.99 -18.86 8.50
C GLY A 271 -21.29 -19.24 9.20
N ARG A 272 -22.43 -18.70 8.76
CA ARG A 272 -23.76 -19.12 9.25
C ARG A 272 -24.86 -18.94 8.21
N LYS A 273 -25.93 -19.69 8.40
CA LYS A 273 -27.23 -19.39 7.77
C LYS A 273 -27.89 -18.23 8.50
N TYR A 274 -28.45 -17.31 7.74
CA TYR A 274 -29.29 -16.23 8.24
C TYR A 274 -30.43 -15.97 7.28
N THR A 275 -31.56 -15.49 7.81
CA THR A 275 -32.72 -15.13 7.00
C THR A 275 -32.83 -13.62 6.95
N TYR A 276 -32.99 -13.04 5.76
CA TYR A 276 -33.26 -11.61 5.60
C TYR A 276 -34.47 -11.37 4.70
N LYS A 277 -35.18 -10.25 4.91
CA LYS A 277 -36.24 -9.82 4.00
C LYS A 277 -35.63 -9.14 2.78
N ASP A 278 -35.81 -9.74 1.60
CA ASP A 278 -35.42 -9.11 0.35
C ASP A 278 -36.19 -7.80 0.16
N ARG A 279 -35.46 -6.70 -0.03
CA ARG A 279 -36.06 -5.35 -0.08
C ARG A 279 -36.95 -5.12 -1.31
N LYS A 280 -36.78 -5.91 -2.38
CA LYS A 280 -37.57 -5.75 -3.62
C LYS A 280 -38.85 -6.58 -3.59
N THR A 281 -38.81 -7.74 -2.96
CA THR A 281 -39.89 -8.74 -3.00
C THR A 281 -40.60 -8.90 -1.66
N GLY A 282 -40.01 -8.41 -0.56
CA GLY A 282 -40.53 -8.57 0.81
C GLY A 282 -40.42 -9.99 1.37
N LYS A 283 -39.91 -10.95 0.58
CA LYS A 283 -39.81 -12.36 0.94
C LYS A 283 -38.61 -12.62 1.84
N ASP A 284 -38.78 -13.57 2.75
CA ASP A 284 -37.69 -14.10 3.54
C ASP A 284 -36.77 -14.93 2.64
N VAL A 285 -35.49 -14.58 2.62
CA VAL A 285 -34.43 -15.26 1.88
C VAL A 285 -33.47 -15.86 2.89
N VAL A 286 -33.35 -17.18 2.88
CA VAL A 286 -32.30 -17.90 3.61
C VAL A 286 -31.01 -17.74 2.81
N ALA A 287 -30.01 -17.12 3.44
CA ALA A 287 -28.69 -16.94 2.88
C ALA A 287 -27.64 -17.55 3.79
N GLU A 288 -26.53 -17.96 3.18
CA GLU A 288 -25.32 -18.33 3.87
C GLU A 288 -24.34 -17.17 3.79
N ALA A 289 -23.73 -16.82 4.91
CA ALA A 289 -22.59 -15.91 4.99
C ALA A 289 -21.34 -16.71 5.38
N GLY A 290 -20.17 -16.21 4.98
CA GLY A 290 -18.87 -16.77 5.31
C GLY A 290 -17.90 -15.63 5.58
N VAL A 291 -16.89 -15.48 4.72
CA VAL A 291 -16.02 -14.31 4.73
C VAL A 291 -16.63 -13.19 3.88
N ALA A 292 -16.78 -12.00 4.46
CA ALA A 292 -17.19 -10.79 3.76
C ALA A 292 -16.00 -9.81 3.65
N GLY A 293 -15.39 -9.75 2.46
CA GLY A 293 -14.34 -8.78 2.12
C GLY A 293 -14.86 -7.34 2.06
N GLY A 294 -16.11 -7.15 1.60
CA GLY A 294 -16.77 -5.85 1.47
C GLY A 294 -15.91 -4.79 0.79
N SER A 295 -15.54 -3.74 1.52
CA SER A 295 -14.77 -2.59 1.01
C SER A 295 -13.24 -2.76 1.06
N GLN A 296 -12.73 -3.93 1.46
CA GLN A 296 -11.30 -4.20 1.43
C GLN A 296 -10.74 -4.01 0.02
N GLN A 297 -9.65 -3.26 -0.13
CA GLN A 297 -9.06 -2.97 -1.43
C GLN A 297 -8.45 -4.24 -2.06
N GLN A 298 -7.69 -4.97 -1.27
CA GLN A 298 -7.04 -6.23 -1.62
C GLN A 298 -7.08 -7.19 -0.43
N TRP A 299 -6.74 -8.46 -0.65
CA TRP A 299 -6.63 -9.46 0.41
C TRP A 299 -5.85 -10.69 -0.05
N LEU A 300 -5.09 -11.32 0.84
CA LEU A 300 -4.56 -12.67 0.65
C LEU A 300 -5.20 -13.64 1.65
N SER A 301 -5.79 -14.71 1.12
CA SER A 301 -6.16 -15.90 1.88
C SER A 301 -5.31 -17.07 1.42
N ARG A 302 -4.63 -17.77 2.35
CA ARG A 302 -3.91 -19.00 2.01
C ARG A 302 -4.18 -20.16 2.96
N ASN A 303 -4.30 -21.38 2.44
CA ASN A 303 -4.59 -22.56 3.26
C ASN A 303 -5.85 -22.35 4.12
N VAL A 304 -6.85 -21.67 3.57
CA VAL A 304 -8.10 -21.34 4.29
C VAL A 304 -9.20 -22.27 3.82
N GLU A 305 -9.93 -22.82 4.77
CA GLU A 305 -11.17 -23.53 4.53
C GLU A 305 -12.35 -22.61 4.82
N MET A 306 -13.25 -22.44 3.87
CA MET A 306 -14.38 -21.52 4.03
C MET A 306 -15.67 -22.04 3.38
N ASN A 307 -16.80 -21.70 3.98
CA ASN A 307 -18.10 -21.98 3.35
C ASN A 307 -18.46 -20.99 2.24
N LYS A 308 -17.98 -19.74 2.32
CA LYS A 308 -18.35 -18.70 1.35
C LYS A 308 -17.33 -17.58 1.35
N TRP A 309 -17.14 -16.97 0.18
CA TRP A 309 -16.48 -15.69 0.02
C TRP A 309 -17.41 -14.66 -0.63
N ASP A 310 -17.49 -13.46 -0.07
CA ASP A 310 -18.21 -12.33 -0.65
C ASP A 310 -17.32 -11.07 -0.69
N GLY A 311 -17.50 -10.24 -1.71
CA GLY A 311 -16.73 -9.02 -1.92
C GLY A 311 -15.57 -9.16 -2.90
N SER A 312 -15.42 -8.15 -3.76
CA SER A 312 -14.38 -8.04 -4.78
C SER A 312 -14.18 -6.56 -5.11
N VAL A 313 -12.95 -6.07 -4.93
CA VAL A 313 -12.60 -4.66 -5.14
C VAL A 313 -11.47 -4.54 -6.15
N TRP A 314 -10.20 -4.61 -5.73
CA TRP A 314 -9.06 -4.44 -6.64
C TRP A 314 -8.20 -5.68 -6.84
N ASN A 315 -7.85 -6.42 -5.77
CA ASN A 315 -6.91 -7.56 -5.89
C ASN A 315 -7.06 -8.58 -4.73
N TYR A 316 -7.84 -9.64 -4.92
CA TYR A 316 -8.02 -10.70 -3.92
C TYR A 316 -7.34 -11.97 -4.41
N VAL A 317 -6.46 -12.54 -3.59
CA VAL A 317 -5.63 -13.69 -3.96
C VAL A 317 -5.93 -14.84 -3.01
N PHE A 318 -6.13 -16.02 -3.59
CA PHE A 318 -6.43 -17.26 -2.88
C PHE A 318 -5.40 -18.31 -3.26
N VAL A 319 -4.70 -18.88 -2.27
CA VAL A 319 -3.64 -19.87 -2.49
C VAL A 319 -3.88 -21.09 -1.61
N GLY A 320 -4.11 -22.27 -2.20
CA GLY A 320 -4.39 -23.47 -1.40
C GLY A 320 -5.69 -23.39 -0.57
N CYS A 321 -6.61 -22.49 -0.92
CA CYS A 321 -7.89 -22.38 -0.22
C CYS A 321 -8.89 -23.43 -0.69
N GLU A 322 -9.69 -23.93 0.24
CA GLU A 322 -10.76 -24.89 -0.02
C GLU A 322 -12.12 -24.28 0.30
N VAL A 323 -13.08 -24.52 -0.59
CA VAL A 323 -14.47 -24.15 -0.40
C VAL A 323 -15.25 -25.42 -0.15
N LYS A 324 -15.68 -25.64 1.08
CA LYS A 324 -16.38 -26.87 1.49
C LYS A 324 -17.41 -26.60 2.59
N PRO A 325 -18.42 -27.46 2.78
CA PRO A 325 -19.40 -27.29 3.85
C PRO A 325 -18.77 -27.64 5.21
N LEU A 326 -18.62 -26.65 6.09
CA LEU A 326 -17.97 -26.79 7.41
C LEU A 326 -18.96 -26.89 8.58
N LEU A 327 -20.25 -26.63 8.33
CA LEU A 327 -21.31 -26.71 9.34
C LEU A 327 -22.16 -27.96 9.13
N GLY A 328 -21.67 -29.15 9.49
CA GLY A 328 -22.48 -30.37 9.67
C GLY A 328 -23.62 -30.64 8.67
N THR A 329 -23.45 -30.25 7.40
CA THR A 329 -24.52 -30.25 6.40
C THR A 329 -24.00 -30.88 5.13
N ASN A 330 -24.75 -31.86 4.61
CA ASN A 330 -24.48 -32.52 3.32
C ASN A 330 -24.87 -31.62 2.12
N ALA A 331 -24.83 -30.30 2.27
CA ALA A 331 -25.30 -29.36 1.26
C ALA A 331 -24.15 -28.90 0.35
N GLU A 332 -24.39 -28.80 -0.96
CA GLU A 332 -23.44 -28.20 -1.89
C GLU A 332 -23.20 -26.72 -1.54
N VAL A 333 -21.94 -26.34 -1.39
CA VAL A 333 -21.53 -24.93 -1.31
C VAL A 333 -21.52 -24.34 -2.72
N LYS A 334 -22.31 -23.28 -2.96
CA LYS A 334 -22.50 -22.67 -4.29
C LYS A 334 -21.86 -21.27 -4.46
N ASN A 335 -21.09 -20.79 -3.47
CA ASN A 335 -20.61 -19.39 -3.44
C ASN A 335 -19.19 -19.25 -2.85
N GLY A 336 -18.22 -20.00 -3.35
CA GLY A 336 -16.79 -19.72 -3.13
C GLY A 336 -16.34 -18.44 -3.86
N PRO A 337 -15.03 -18.18 -3.99
CA PRO A 337 -14.52 -17.20 -4.94
C PRO A 337 -14.69 -17.70 -6.40
N ASP A 338 -15.94 -17.95 -6.81
CA ASP A 338 -16.32 -18.73 -7.99
C ASP A 338 -16.24 -17.94 -9.31
N GLY A 339 -15.97 -16.63 -9.25
CA GLY A 339 -15.70 -15.83 -10.44
C GLY A 339 -14.22 -15.71 -10.79
N GLU A 340 -13.96 -15.00 -11.88
CA GLU A 340 -12.63 -14.89 -12.48
C GLU A 340 -12.27 -13.44 -12.78
N TRP A 341 -10.97 -13.19 -12.75
CA TRP A 341 -10.38 -11.94 -13.20
C TRP A 341 -10.69 -11.68 -14.67
N PRO A 342 -11.00 -10.43 -15.09
CA PRO A 342 -10.98 -9.18 -14.33
C PRO A 342 -12.34 -8.76 -13.74
N TYR A 343 -13.38 -9.60 -13.86
CA TYR A 343 -14.76 -9.22 -13.50
C TYR A 343 -15.02 -9.36 -12.00
N LEU A 344 -14.61 -10.48 -11.41
CA LEU A 344 -14.30 -10.54 -9.98
C LEU A 344 -12.78 -10.50 -9.87
N ALA A 345 -12.27 -9.66 -8.98
CA ALA A 345 -10.85 -9.39 -8.85
C ALA A 345 -10.12 -10.53 -8.11
N TYR A 346 -10.39 -11.77 -8.49
CA TYR A 346 -9.92 -13.00 -7.84
C TYR A 346 -8.76 -13.60 -8.64
N THR A 347 -7.61 -13.77 -7.99
CA THR A 347 -6.50 -14.59 -8.46
C THR A 347 -6.46 -15.87 -7.64
N LYS A 348 -6.60 -17.02 -8.29
CA LYS A 348 -6.70 -18.31 -7.61
C LYS A 348 -5.53 -19.20 -7.99
N VAL A 349 -4.88 -19.76 -6.97
CA VAL A 349 -3.81 -20.74 -7.10
C VAL A 349 -4.21 -21.95 -6.26
N THR A 350 -4.40 -23.10 -6.91
CA THR A 350 -5.05 -24.27 -6.29
C THR A 350 -4.28 -24.83 -5.10
N LYS A 351 -2.95 -24.73 -5.12
CA LYS A 351 -2.05 -25.27 -4.09
C LYS A 351 -1.11 -24.18 -3.62
N THR A 352 -0.75 -24.20 -2.35
CA THR A 352 0.38 -23.44 -1.80
C THR A 352 1.65 -24.27 -2.02
N PRO A 353 2.55 -23.90 -2.96
CA PRO A 353 3.62 -24.80 -3.38
C PRO A 353 4.54 -25.24 -2.25
N GLU A 354 4.88 -24.33 -1.34
CA GLU A 354 5.73 -24.63 -0.20
C GLU A 354 5.48 -23.61 0.91
N VAL A 355 5.22 -24.08 2.12
CA VAL A 355 4.88 -23.22 3.26
C VAL A 355 5.16 -23.93 4.57
N GLN A 356 5.67 -23.19 5.54
CA GLN A 356 5.74 -23.63 6.93
C GLN A 356 4.95 -22.63 7.76
N GLU A 357 3.98 -23.12 8.52
CA GLU A 357 3.14 -22.24 9.33
C GLU A 357 3.94 -21.63 10.49
N LYS A 358 3.48 -20.48 11.01
CA LYS A 358 4.20 -19.72 12.04
C LYS A 358 4.45 -20.57 13.30
N PRO A 359 5.66 -20.58 13.88
CA PRO A 359 5.85 -21.08 15.24
C PRO A 359 5.01 -20.29 16.26
N PHE A 360 4.53 -20.96 17.30
CA PHE A 360 3.72 -20.34 18.35
C PHE A 360 3.99 -20.93 19.73
N LEU A 361 3.80 -20.11 20.76
CA LEU A 361 3.94 -20.49 22.15
C LEU A 361 2.74 -21.35 22.56
N THR A 362 3.00 -22.45 23.26
CA THR A 362 2.00 -23.38 23.78
C THR A 362 2.24 -23.66 25.25
N VAL A 363 1.18 -24.07 25.95
CA VAL A 363 1.26 -24.66 27.30
C VAL A 363 0.56 -26.01 27.26
N ASP A 364 1.19 -27.02 27.85
CA ASP A 364 0.58 -28.35 27.94
C ASP A 364 -0.27 -28.50 29.23
N LYS A 365 -0.94 -29.65 29.35
CA LYS A 365 -1.79 -29.97 30.51
C LYS A 365 -1.05 -30.03 31.86
N ASN A 366 0.28 -30.09 31.85
CA ASN A 366 1.12 -30.08 33.06
C ASN A 366 1.62 -28.68 33.39
N GLY A 367 1.23 -27.65 32.62
CA GLY A 367 1.70 -26.27 32.79
C GLY A 367 3.07 -26.01 32.17
N GLU A 368 3.61 -26.93 31.35
CA GLU A 368 4.90 -26.73 30.70
C GLU A 368 4.78 -25.87 29.44
N TYR A 369 5.52 -24.77 29.43
CA TYR A 369 5.63 -23.88 28.29
C TYR A 369 6.57 -24.46 27.22
N ARG A 370 6.13 -24.38 25.96
CA ARG A 370 6.87 -24.90 24.80
C ARG A 370 6.61 -24.02 23.58
N VAL A 371 7.39 -24.19 22.53
CA VAL A 371 7.11 -23.61 21.20
C VAL A 371 6.85 -24.75 20.24
N PHE A 372 5.70 -24.72 19.57
CA PHE A 372 5.38 -25.64 18.49
C PHE A 372 5.83 -25.04 17.15
N VAL A 373 6.59 -25.81 16.38
CA VAL A 373 7.06 -25.48 15.04
C VAL A 373 6.36 -26.41 14.04
N PRO A 374 5.31 -25.94 13.34
CA PRO A 374 4.61 -26.75 12.35
C PRO A 374 5.54 -27.30 11.27
N GLU A 375 5.23 -28.48 10.73
CA GLU A 375 6.02 -29.06 9.65
C GLU A 375 6.00 -28.22 8.36
N LEU A 376 7.05 -28.34 7.54
CA LEU A 376 7.06 -27.80 6.19
C LEU A 376 6.08 -28.61 5.32
N ARG A 377 5.11 -27.92 4.70
CA ARG A 377 4.16 -28.52 3.77
C ARG A 377 4.46 -28.11 2.34
N LYS A 378 4.45 -29.07 1.43
CA LYS A 378 4.53 -28.84 -0.02
C LYS A 378 3.17 -29.08 -0.66
N ASP A 379 2.86 -28.32 -1.70
CA ASP A 379 1.60 -28.43 -2.44
C ASP A 379 0.35 -28.40 -1.55
N ALA A 380 0.40 -27.61 -0.47
CA ALA A 380 -0.60 -27.61 0.58
C ALA A 380 -1.95 -27.06 0.12
N THR A 381 -3.02 -27.65 0.65
CA THR A 381 -4.38 -27.11 0.62
C THR A 381 -4.99 -27.21 2.01
N GLY A 382 -5.95 -26.34 2.31
CA GLY A 382 -6.68 -26.37 3.58
C GLY A 382 -5.79 -26.19 4.82
N VAL A 383 -6.39 -26.40 5.98
CA VAL A 383 -5.72 -26.13 7.27
C VAL A 383 -4.76 -27.25 7.68
N SER A 384 -3.75 -26.92 8.47
CA SER A 384 -2.73 -27.86 8.97
C SER A 384 -3.11 -28.61 10.26
N TRP A 385 -4.27 -28.31 10.85
CA TRP A 385 -4.59 -28.67 12.24
C TRP A 385 -5.88 -29.47 12.43
N ASP A 386 -6.58 -29.81 11.35
CA ASP A 386 -7.88 -30.49 11.42
C ASP A 386 -7.82 -31.99 11.12
N GLY A 387 -6.62 -32.54 10.91
CA GLY A 387 -6.40 -33.99 10.79
C GLY A 387 -6.25 -34.70 12.14
N ASP A 388 -6.14 -36.03 12.09
CA ASP A 388 -5.96 -36.89 13.28
C ASP A 388 -4.64 -36.60 14.02
N GLU A 389 -3.62 -36.15 13.28
CA GLU A 389 -2.32 -35.75 13.81
C GLU A 389 -1.99 -34.33 13.34
N ILE A 390 -1.52 -33.49 14.28
CA ILE A 390 -0.98 -32.17 13.97
C ILE A 390 0.55 -32.28 13.95
N LYS A 391 1.12 -32.26 12.75
CA LYS A 391 2.54 -32.53 12.53
C LYS A 391 3.40 -31.30 12.75
N GLY A 392 4.51 -31.49 13.46
CA GLY A 392 5.48 -30.46 13.78
C GLY A 392 6.41 -30.90 14.91
N GLU A 393 7.33 -30.02 15.28
CA GLU A 393 8.26 -30.21 16.38
C GLU A 393 7.82 -29.39 17.59
N THR A 394 7.93 -29.95 18.79
CA THR A 394 7.70 -29.22 20.05
C THR A 394 9.03 -29.01 20.76
N ILE A 395 9.39 -27.75 21.00
CA ILE A 395 10.65 -27.36 21.64
C ILE A 395 10.35 -26.84 23.04
N SER A 396 10.98 -27.43 24.07
CA SER A 396 10.85 -26.95 25.47
C SER A 396 11.32 -25.50 25.61
N LEU A 397 10.66 -24.72 26.48
CA LEU A 397 11.08 -23.36 26.80
C LEU A 397 12.52 -23.30 27.35
N ASP A 398 13.03 -24.37 27.97
CA ASP A 398 14.42 -24.46 28.43
C ASP A 398 15.44 -24.38 27.28
N LYS A 399 15.01 -24.55 26.02
CA LYS A 399 15.85 -24.34 24.84
C LYS A 399 15.72 -22.94 24.25
N PHE A 400 15.01 -22.04 24.93
CA PHE A 400 14.88 -20.64 24.55
C PHE A 400 15.55 -19.73 25.57
N TYR A 401 16.14 -18.66 25.05
CA TYR A 401 16.37 -17.45 25.81
C TYR A 401 15.14 -16.55 25.65
N VAL A 402 14.47 -16.24 26.77
CA VAL A 402 13.30 -15.35 26.80
C VAL A 402 13.80 -13.93 27.10
N ALA A 403 14.08 -13.18 26.05
CA ALA A 403 14.61 -11.84 26.15
C ALA A 403 13.53 -10.84 26.57
N LYS A 404 13.96 -9.81 27.31
CA LYS A 404 13.12 -8.68 27.72
C LYS A 404 13.71 -7.35 27.23
N PRO A 405 12.88 -6.30 27.03
CA PRO A 405 13.41 -4.96 26.76
C PRO A 405 14.43 -4.55 27.81
N GLY A 406 15.62 -4.13 27.36
CA GLY A 406 16.78 -3.83 28.22
C GLY A 406 17.90 -4.87 28.14
N ASP A 407 17.61 -6.09 27.66
CA ASP A 407 18.68 -7.04 27.31
C ASP A 407 19.54 -6.50 26.16
N THR A 408 20.85 -6.67 26.27
CA THR A 408 21.79 -6.24 25.24
C THR A 408 21.86 -7.24 24.10
N ALA A 409 22.15 -6.76 22.88
CA ALA A 409 22.40 -7.63 21.74
C ALA A 409 23.57 -8.61 21.99
N ALA A 410 24.63 -8.18 22.70
CA ALA A 410 25.72 -9.06 23.13
C ALA A 410 25.24 -10.26 23.96
N LYS A 411 24.34 -10.04 24.93
CA LYS A 411 23.76 -11.10 25.75
C LYS A 411 22.91 -12.05 24.92
N ILE A 412 22.02 -11.51 24.09
CA ILE A 412 21.19 -12.30 23.18
C ILE A 412 22.05 -13.15 22.23
N ASN A 413 23.11 -12.57 21.68
CA ASN A 413 24.04 -13.26 20.79
C ASN A 413 24.81 -14.39 21.49
N ALA A 414 25.19 -14.20 22.76
CA ALA A 414 25.85 -15.24 23.54
C ALA A 414 24.93 -16.45 23.74
N GLU A 415 23.67 -16.23 24.13
CA GLU A 415 22.68 -17.29 24.32
C GLU A 415 22.39 -18.06 23.02
N ILE A 416 22.25 -17.33 21.90
CA ILE A 416 22.07 -17.95 20.58
C ILE A 416 23.29 -18.80 20.23
N LYS A 417 24.49 -18.28 20.44
CA LYS A 417 25.75 -19.02 20.18
C LYS A 417 25.82 -20.31 21.00
N ASP A 418 25.32 -20.30 22.23
CA ASP A 418 25.22 -21.48 23.11
C ASP A 418 24.10 -22.46 22.72
N GLY A 419 23.41 -22.20 21.60
CA GLY A 419 22.42 -23.11 21.02
C GLY A 419 20.98 -22.82 21.46
N LYS A 420 20.72 -21.70 22.13
CA LYS A 420 19.36 -21.29 22.48
C LYS A 420 18.64 -20.70 21.28
N ASN A 421 17.35 -21.01 21.19
CA ASN A 421 16.39 -20.23 20.43
C ASN A 421 16.08 -18.91 21.15
N LEU A 422 15.30 -18.03 20.53
CA LEU A 422 14.99 -16.69 21.07
C LEU A 422 13.49 -16.44 21.12
N ILE A 423 12.98 -16.03 22.28
CA ILE A 423 11.68 -15.36 22.40
C ILE A 423 11.93 -13.89 22.73
N LEU A 424 11.33 -12.99 21.97
CA LEU A 424 11.29 -11.56 22.29
C LEU A 424 9.93 -11.25 22.92
N THR A 425 9.91 -10.98 24.22
CA THR A 425 8.69 -10.55 24.93
C THR A 425 8.23 -9.16 24.46
N PRO A 426 6.96 -8.77 24.69
CA PRO A 426 6.40 -7.52 24.18
C PRO A 426 7.16 -6.27 24.64
N GLY A 427 7.75 -5.55 23.69
CA GLY A 427 8.40 -4.25 23.92
C GLY A 427 9.31 -3.82 22.78
N ILE A 428 10.02 -2.71 22.98
CA ILE A 428 10.99 -2.16 22.03
C ILE A 428 12.41 -2.44 22.55
N TYR A 429 13.21 -3.13 21.74
CA TYR A 429 14.59 -3.50 22.01
C TYR A 429 15.52 -2.53 21.28
N GLU A 430 16.17 -1.67 22.05
CA GLU A 430 17.23 -0.80 21.53
C GLU A 430 18.54 -1.59 21.42
N ILE A 431 18.94 -1.87 20.18
CA ILE A 431 20.09 -2.74 19.89
C ILE A 431 21.23 -1.93 19.28
N SER A 432 22.42 -2.07 19.87
CA SER A 432 23.63 -1.32 19.50
C SER A 432 24.53 -2.07 18.49
N GLU A 433 24.22 -3.33 18.24
CA GLU A 433 24.81 -4.22 17.24
C GLU A 433 23.75 -5.23 16.76
N PRO A 434 23.95 -5.93 15.64
CA PRO A 434 22.98 -6.89 15.14
C PRO A 434 22.82 -8.11 16.06
N ILE A 435 21.59 -8.60 16.21
CA ILE A 435 21.34 -9.97 16.67
C ILE A 435 21.79 -10.91 15.54
N THR A 436 22.74 -11.80 15.83
CA THR A 436 23.45 -12.60 14.83
C THR A 436 23.07 -14.06 14.96
N ILE A 437 22.30 -14.58 13.99
CA ILE A 437 21.86 -15.97 13.95
C ILE A 437 22.86 -16.79 13.14
N THR A 438 23.56 -17.71 13.79
CA THR A 438 24.61 -18.55 13.17
C THR A 438 24.34 -20.04 13.27
N ASN A 439 23.32 -20.45 14.03
CA ASN A 439 22.97 -21.85 14.23
C ASN A 439 21.79 -22.24 13.33
N GLU A 440 21.87 -23.42 12.73
CA GLU A 440 20.75 -24.02 12.00
C GLU A 440 19.53 -24.17 12.91
N ASN A 441 18.33 -24.18 12.32
CA ASN A 441 17.07 -24.42 13.01
C ASN A 441 16.69 -23.40 14.10
N THR A 442 17.48 -22.34 14.30
CA THR A 442 17.18 -21.31 15.30
C THR A 442 15.80 -20.70 15.06
N VAL A 443 14.96 -20.72 16.09
CA VAL A 443 13.66 -20.05 16.12
C VAL A 443 13.80 -18.72 16.85
N VAL A 444 13.37 -17.64 16.20
CA VAL A 444 13.18 -16.31 16.80
C VAL A 444 11.69 -15.99 16.77
N LEU A 445 11.05 -15.98 17.93
CA LEU A 445 9.62 -15.73 18.09
C LEU A 445 9.38 -14.40 18.83
N GLY A 446 8.82 -13.43 18.14
CA GLY A 446 8.35 -12.18 18.73
C GLY A 446 6.92 -12.30 19.26
N LEU A 447 6.70 -11.85 20.49
CA LEU A 447 5.38 -11.76 21.11
C LEU A 447 4.93 -10.30 21.16
N GLY A 448 3.64 -10.07 20.92
CA GLY A 448 3.01 -8.76 21.09
C GLY A 448 3.65 -7.64 20.28
N TYR A 449 4.06 -7.90 19.03
CA TYR A 449 4.77 -6.93 18.19
C TYR A 449 6.11 -6.45 18.78
N ALA A 450 6.87 -7.37 19.37
CA ALA A 450 8.25 -7.14 19.76
C ALA A 450 9.02 -6.44 18.64
N THR A 451 9.64 -5.32 18.99
CA THR A 451 10.20 -4.38 18.03
C THR A 451 11.71 -4.27 18.22
N LEU A 452 12.50 -4.50 17.17
CA LEU A 452 13.95 -4.28 17.17
C LEU A 452 14.26 -2.90 16.56
N LYS A 453 15.02 -2.07 17.29
CA LYS A 453 15.38 -0.72 16.85
C LYS A 453 16.89 -0.48 16.96
N PRO A 454 17.61 -0.21 15.86
CA PRO A 454 19.05 -0.03 15.90
C PRO A 454 19.40 1.37 16.42
N THR A 455 20.46 1.49 17.22
CA THR A 455 20.85 2.76 17.86
C THR A 455 22.08 3.41 17.23
N LYS A 456 22.96 2.64 16.57
CA LYS A 456 24.25 3.11 16.05
C LYS A 456 24.35 3.12 14.53
N GLY A 457 23.23 2.98 13.82
CA GLY A 457 23.22 2.78 12.37
C GLY A 457 23.64 1.36 11.97
N ASN A 458 23.68 0.45 12.94
CA ASN A 458 23.84 -0.99 12.75
C ASN A 458 22.58 -1.60 12.10
N GLN A 459 22.70 -2.85 11.64
CA GLN A 459 21.54 -3.67 11.33
C GLN A 459 20.86 -4.14 12.61
N CYS A 460 19.58 -4.50 12.53
CA CYS A 460 18.89 -5.11 13.66
C CYS A 460 19.25 -6.59 13.81
N MET A 461 19.29 -7.31 12.69
CA MET A 461 19.51 -8.74 12.69
C MET A 461 20.25 -9.18 11.42
N THR A 462 21.09 -10.19 11.57
CA THR A 462 21.74 -10.88 10.46
C THR A 462 21.59 -12.37 10.63
N ILE A 463 21.23 -13.08 9.56
CA ILE A 463 21.17 -14.54 9.52
C ILE A 463 22.31 -15.03 8.64
N ALA A 464 23.15 -15.94 9.14
CA ALA A 464 24.25 -16.54 8.40
C ALA A 464 23.72 -17.49 7.29
N ASP A 465 24.63 -18.09 6.52
CA ASP A 465 24.30 -19.05 5.45
C ASP A 465 23.94 -20.44 6.01
N VAL A 466 22.98 -20.49 6.94
CA VAL A 466 22.48 -21.69 7.62
C VAL A 466 21.06 -22.05 7.21
N LYS A 467 20.69 -23.32 7.41
CA LYS A 467 19.37 -23.85 7.10
C LYS A 467 18.35 -23.65 8.22
N GLY A 468 17.08 -23.65 7.84
CA GLY A 468 15.99 -23.86 8.78
C GLY A 468 15.76 -22.78 9.82
N VAL A 469 16.31 -21.58 9.70
CA VAL A 469 16.01 -20.49 10.66
C VAL A 469 14.57 -20.04 10.49
N LYS A 470 13.84 -19.82 11.59
CA LYS A 470 12.48 -19.26 11.57
C LYS A 470 12.44 -17.96 12.34
N VAL A 471 12.13 -16.85 11.69
CA VAL A 471 11.89 -15.55 12.34
C VAL A 471 10.42 -15.19 12.21
N ALA A 472 9.72 -15.07 13.33
CA ALA A 472 8.28 -14.97 13.39
C ALA A 472 7.81 -13.81 14.28
N GLY A 473 6.95 -12.92 13.77
CA GLY A 473 6.27 -11.89 14.58
C GLY A 473 7.17 -10.75 15.07
N VAL A 474 8.14 -10.33 14.26
CA VAL A 474 9.12 -9.28 14.62
C VAL A 474 8.92 -8.01 13.80
N LEU A 475 8.82 -6.86 14.47
CA LEU A 475 8.83 -5.54 13.84
C LEU A 475 10.24 -4.95 13.86
N PHE A 476 10.78 -4.61 12.70
CA PHE A 476 12.04 -3.91 12.52
C PHE A 476 11.79 -2.42 12.33
N ASP A 477 12.14 -1.59 13.32
CA ASP A 477 11.92 -0.15 13.29
C ASP A 477 13.24 0.59 13.06
N ALA A 478 13.32 1.42 12.02
CA ALA A 478 14.55 2.10 11.67
C ALA A 478 15.01 3.08 12.77
N GLY A 479 16.32 3.09 13.03
CA GLY A 479 16.96 3.98 13.99
C GLY A 479 17.22 5.38 13.44
N ARG A 480 17.46 6.34 14.32
CA ARG A 480 17.81 7.74 13.96
C ARG A 480 19.07 7.80 13.08
N ASN A 481 20.05 6.98 13.44
CA ASN A 481 21.27 6.79 12.68
C ASN A 481 20.96 5.88 11.49
N LYS A 482 21.27 6.34 10.27
CA LYS A 482 20.90 5.63 9.04
C LYS A 482 21.60 4.27 8.98
N SER A 483 20.82 3.19 8.99
CA SER A 483 21.32 1.85 8.72
C SER A 483 21.54 1.63 7.22
N SER A 484 22.48 0.76 6.86
CA SER A 484 22.58 0.26 5.48
C SER A 484 21.39 -0.66 5.17
N THR A 485 21.04 -1.56 6.10
CA THR A 485 19.93 -2.50 6.03
C THR A 485 19.43 -2.81 7.45
N LEU A 486 18.16 -3.19 7.64
CA LEU A 486 17.64 -3.60 8.97
C LEU A 486 17.78 -5.11 9.19
N LEU A 487 17.45 -5.92 8.19
CA LEU A 487 17.66 -7.38 8.18
C LEU A 487 18.44 -7.83 6.94
N THR A 488 19.52 -8.58 7.15
CA THR A 488 20.22 -9.31 6.07
C THR A 488 20.11 -10.82 6.30
N VAL A 489 19.71 -11.57 5.27
CA VAL A 489 19.58 -13.03 5.30
C VAL A 489 20.57 -13.66 4.34
N GLY A 490 21.61 -14.30 4.87
CA GLY A 490 22.71 -14.88 4.12
C GLY A 490 23.69 -13.85 3.58
N THR A 491 24.77 -14.32 2.97
CA THR A 491 25.81 -13.50 2.34
C THR A 491 25.59 -13.35 0.83
N GLU A 492 26.07 -12.27 0.22
CA GLU A 492 25.93 -12.06 -1.22
C GLU A 492 26.54 -13.21 -2.03
N LYS A 493 25.88 -13.59 -3.14
CA LYS A 493 26.29 -14.70 -4.01
C LYS A 493 26.31 -16.08 -3.32
N ASN A 494 25.54 -16.24 -2.25
CA ASN A 494 25.31 -17.54 -1.64
C ASN A 494 24.67 -18.52 -2.64
N THR A 495 25.25 -19.72 -2.76
CA THR A 495 24.78 -20.80 -3.64
C THR A 495 24.22 -22.01 -2.88
N ASN A 496 24.09 -21.93 -1.56
CA ASN A 496 23.56 -23.01 -0.73
C ASN A 496 22.11 -23.31 -1.11
N ASP A 497 21.76 -24.59 -1.23
CA ASP A 497 20.38 -25.05 -1.42
C ASP A 497 19.75 -25.36 -0.06
N ASN A 498 18.67 -24.65 0.24
CA ASN A 498 17.90 -24.78 1.48
C ASN A 498 16.48 -25.32 1.23
N SER A 499 16.21 -25.93 0.07
CA SER A 499 14.86 -26.39 -0.32
C SER A 499 14.27 -27.52 0.53
N ASP A 500 15.09 -28.22 1.31
CA ASP A 500 14.69 -29.26 2.26
C ASP A 500 14.31 -28.70 3.63
N ASN A 501 14.94 -27.61 4.04
CA ASN A 501 14.74 -26.94 5.31
C ASN A 501 14.96 -25.42 5.15
N PRO A 502 13.97 -24.71 4.58
CA PRO A 502 14.13 -23.32 4.19
C PRO A 502 14.19 -22.40 5.41
N ILE A 503 14.80 -21.23 5.22
CA ILE A 503 14.63 -20.11 6.15
C ILE A 503 13.23 -19.53 5.94
N CYS A 504 12.49 -19.36 7.03
CA CYS A 504 11.14 -18.80 7.01
C CYS A 504 11.10 -17.46 7.74
N LEU A 505 10.58 -16.44 7.07
CA LEU A 505 10.34 -15.10 7.62
C LEU A 505 8.82 -14.90 7.65
N ILE A 506 8.22 -14.88 8.83
CA ILE A 506 6.76 -14.97 8.99
C ILE A 506 6.28 -13.79 9.84
N ASP A 507 5.31 -13.01 9.37
CA ASP A 507 4.88 -11.78 10.04
C ASP A 507 6.06 -10.86 10.40
N THR A 508 7.00 -10.69 9.46
CA THR A 508 8.12 -9.73 9.62
C THR A 508 7.74 -8.40 9.02
N PHE A 509 7.76 -7.36 9.85
CA PHE A 509 7.30 -6.02 9.47
C PHE A 509 8.45 -5.02 9.58
N TYR A 510 8.43 -3.97 8.77
CA TYR A 510 9.51 -2.98 8.72
C TYR A 510 8.93 -1.58 8.66
N ARG A 511 9.43 -0.68 9.51
CA ARG A 511 8.99 0.71 9.58
C ARG A 511 10.17 1.67 9.44
N VAL A 512 9.99 2.71 8.63
CA VAL A 512 10.96 3.83 8.52
C VAL A 512 10.27 5.16 8.78
N GLY A 513 10.41 5.66 10.01
CA GLY A 513 9.81 6.93 10.46
C GLY A 513 8.38 6.79 10.98
N GLY A 514 7.68 7.92 11.15
CA GLY A 514 6.29 7.99 11.62
C GLY A 514 6.14 8.10 13.14
N ALA A 515 6.92 7.33 13.92
CA ALA A 515 6.81 7.34 15.38
C ALA A 515 7.54 8.51 16.06
N ASP A 516 8.71 8.90 15.54
CA ASP A 516 9.60 9.88 16.18
C ASP A 516 9.68 11.20 15.38
N SER A 517 9.76 12.33 16.09
CA SER A 517 10.03 13.64 15.48
C SER A 517 11.42 13.72 14.83
N THR A 518 12.39 12.99 15.38
CA THR A 518 13.68 12.70 14.75
C THR A 518 13.57 11.34 14.05
N PRO A 519 13.33 11.33 12.73
CA PRO A 519 12.88 10.14 12.03
C PRO A 519 13.95 9.07 11.92
N GLY A 520 13.49 7.82 11.92
CA GLY A 520 14.29 6.66 11.53
C GLY A 520 14.65 6.70 10.04
N LYS A 521 15.82 6.16 9.70
CA LYS A 521 16.35 6.12 8.32
C LYS A 521 17.05 4.80 8.03
N THR A 522 16.96 4.35 6.80
CA THR A 522 17.75 3.21 6.31
C THR A 522 18.07 3.38 4.83
N THR A 523 18.96 2.58 4.26
CA THR A 523 19.09 2.49 2.80
C THR A 523 18.13 1.42 2.28
N ASN A 524 18.22 0.20 2.80
CA ASN A 524 17.29 -0.89 2.52
C ASN A 524 16.55 -1.31 3.81
N CYS A 525 15.32 -1.81 3.75
CA CYS A 525 14.74 -2.47 4.93
C CYS A 525 15.29 -3.88 5.07
N VAL A 526 15.22 -4.67 3.99
CA VAL A 526 15.61 -6.08 4.03
C VAL A 526 16.35 -6.52 2.76
N VAL A 527 17.40 -7.33 2.93
CA VAL A 527 18.17 -7.95 1.86
C VAL A 527 18.19 -9.45 2.10
N ILE A 528 17.72 -10.23 1.12
CA ILE A 528 17.62 -11.69 1.21
C ILE A 528 18.52 -12.31 0.15
N ASN A 529 19.67 -12.79 0.60
CA ASN A 529 20.67 -13.46 -0.24
C ASN A 529 20.53 -14.98 -0.26
N SER A 530 20.07 -15.59 0.83
CA SER A 530 19.86 -17.04 0.88
C SER A 530 18.81 -17.51 -0.12
N ASN A 531 19.09 -18.64 -0.76
CA ASN A 531 18.14 -19.30 -1.66
C ASN A 531 17.01 -19.96 -0.86
N ASN A 532 15.89 -20.22 -1.54
CA ASN A 532 14.73 -20.96 -1.04
C ASN A 532 14.02 -20.34 0.17
N VAL A 533 14.28 -19.06 0.48
CA VAL A 533 13.62 -18.37 1.60
C VAL A 533 12.11 -18.30 1.34
N ILE A 534 11.33 -18.62 2.38
CA ILE A 534 9.88 -18.44 2.39
C ILE A 534 9.56 -17.17 3.17
N GLY A 535 9.04 -16.17 2.48
CA GLY A 535 8.50 -14.96 3.09
C GLY A 535 6.98 -15.05 3.21
N ASP A 536 6.43 -14.89 4.40
CA ASP A 536 5.00 -15.06 4.64
C ASP A 536 4.42 -13.93 5.49
N ASN A 537 3.65 -13.06 4.85
CA ASN A 537 3.10 -11.80 5.37
C ASN A 537 4.18 -10.75 5.70
N PHE A 538 4.59 -10.00 4.68
CA PHE A 538 5.54 -8.91 4.79
C PHE A 538 4.80 -7.58 4.69
N TRP A 539 5.13 -6.66 5.59
CA TRP A 539 4.86 -5.25 5.34
C TRP A 539 6.12 -4.44 5.55
N ILE A 540 6.58 -3.83 4.47
CA ILE A 540 7.79 -3.02 4.44
C ILE A 540 7.36 -1.59 4.12
N TRP A 541 7.36 -0.71 5.12
CA TRP A 541 6.69 0.59 5.05
C TRP A 541 7.65 1.73 5.38
N ARG A 542 7.94 2.56 4.37
CA ARG A 542 8.46 3.90 4.62
C ARG A 542 7.28 4.78 5.00
N ALA A 543 7.29 5.35 6.20
CA ALA A 543 6.11 6.05 6.70
C ALA A 543 5.65 7.18 5.77
N ASP A 544 4.36 7.20 5.41
CA ASP A 544 3.69 8.27 4.66
C ASP A 544 3.00 9.31 5.56
N HIS A 545 2.82 8.98 6.83
CA HIS A 545 2.23 9.86 7.85
C HIS A 545 2.85 9.64 9.23
N GLY A 546 2.53 10.54 10.18
CA GLY A 546 3.08 10.55 11.53
C GLY A 546 4.18 11.60 11.70
N ALA A 547 4.89 11.53 12.83
CA ALA A 547 5.98 12.43 13.15
C ALA A 547 7.20 12.18 12.26
N GLY A 548 7.90 13.26 11.89
CA GLY A 548 9.16 13.14 11.15
C GLY A 548 9.03 12.64 9.71
N VAL A 549 7.84 12.67 9.09
CA VAL A 549 7.66 12.20 7.71
C VAL A 549 7.77 13.33 6.69
N ALA A 550 8.64 13.14 5.70
CA ALA A 550 8.78 13.92 4.46
C ALA A 550 9.90 13.32 3.59
N TRP A 551 9.98 13.75 2.33
CA TRP A 551 10.93 13.24 1.34
C TRP A 551 12.39 13.25 1.83
N ASP A 552 12.78 14.28 2.57
CA ASP A 552 14.14 14.50 3.09
C ASP A 552 14.31 14.10 4.57
N LYS A 553 13.26 13.58 5.22
CA LYS A 553 13.24 13.28 6.65
C LYS A 553 13.45 11.80 6.94
N ASN A 554 12.47 10.94 6.70
CA ASN A 554 12.54 9.49 6.89
C ASN A 554 13.07 8.81 5.61
N THR A 555 14.32 9.09 5.26
CA THR A 555 14.90 8.62 4.01
C THR A 555 15.08 7.10 3.99
N ALA A 556 14.63 6.49 2.89
CA ALA A 556 14.75 5.05 2.61
C ALA A 556 14.77 4.83 1.10
N ASP A 557 15.84 4.22 0.59
CA ASP A 557 16.05 4.06 -0.84
C ASP A 557 15.17 2.93 -1.39
N THR A 558 15.32 1.72 -0.86
CA THR A 558 14.63 0.51 -1.35
C THR A 558 14.00 -0.28 -0.22
N GLY A 559 12.83 -0.87 -0.47
CA GLY A 559 12.16 -1.69 0.54
C GLY A 559 12.89 -3.03 0.72
N VAL A 560 12.85 -3.86 -0.31
CA VAL A 560 13.42 -5.21 -0.30
C VAL A 560 14.25 -5.52 -1.55
N ILE A 561 15.34 -6.25 -1.34
CA ILE A 561 16.18 -6.83 -2.40
C ILE A 561 16.23 -8.35 -2.21
N PHE A 562 15.75 -9.09 -3.21
CA PHE A 562 15.80 -10.54 -3.29
C PHE A 562 16.94 -10.98 -4.21
N ASN A 563 18.07 -11.37 -3.62
CA ASN A 563 19.24 -11.86 -4.32
C ASN A 563 19.23 -13.38 -4.52
N GLY A 564 18.68 -14.12 -3.55
CA GLY A 564 18.62 -15.59 -3.61
C GLY A 564 17.65 -16.12 -4.67
N ASP A 565 17.97 -17.29 -5.19
CA ASP A 565 17.13 -18.07 -6.09
C ASP A 565 15.99 -18.79 -5.34
N ASN A 566 14.90 -19.09 -6.03
CA ASN A 566 13.75 -19.85 -5.56
C ASN A 566 13.06 -19.28 -4.31
N ILE A 567 13.19 -17.98 -4.06
CA ILE A 567 12.48 -17.29 -2.98
C ILE A 567 10.98 -17.28 -3.28
N THR A 568 10.16 -17.62 -2.29
CA THR A 568 8.70 -17.60 -2.39
C THR A 568 8.13 -16.61 -1.38
N THR A 569 7.25 -15.70 -1.82
CA THR A 569 6.56 -14.76 -0.93
C THR A 569 5.05 -14.90 -1.01
N TYR A 570 4.39 -14.83 0.15
CA TYR A 570 2.94 -14.79 0.32
C TYR A 570 2.56 -13.49 1.02
N GLY A 571 1.83 -12.60 0.35
CA GLY A 571 1.39 -11.34 0.95
C GLY A 571 2.58 -10.40 1.14
N LEU A 572 3.16 -9.95 0.03
CA LEU A 572 4.26 -8.99 0.04
C LEU A 572 3.71 -7.58 -0.16
N MET A 573 3.75 -6.76 0.90
CA MET A 573 3.33 -5.36 0.85
C MET A 573 4.54 -4.44 1.05
N VAL A 574 4.83 -3.55 0.10
CA VAL A 574 6.01 -2.67 0.13
C VAL A 574 5.64 -1.28 -0.32
N GLU A 575 5.86 -0.25 0.51
CA GLU A 575 5.25 1.06 0.26
C GLU A 575 6.20 2.26 0.50
N HIS A 576 6.04 3.26 -0.38
CA HIS A 576 6.53 4.63 -0.28
C HIS A 576 8.05 4.86 -0.30
N PHE A 577 8.86 3.90 -0.71
CA PHE A 577 10.32 4.06 -0.81
C PHE A 577 10.74 5.06 -1.90
N GLN A 578 11.91 5.70 -1.71
CA GLN A 578 12.38 6.78 -2.60
C GLN A 578 12.90 6.29 -3.95
N LYS A 579 13.23 5.00 -4.07
CA LYS A 579 13.64 4.34 -5.32
C LYS A 579 12.72 3.14 -5.60
N TYR A 580 13.28 1.96 -5.83
CA TYR A 580 12.53 0.73 -6.08
C TYR A 580 11.87 0.27 -4.78
N GLN A 581 10.59 -0.11 -4.82
CA GLN A 581 9.95 -0.75 -3.66
C GLN A 581 10.55 -2.16 -3.49
N THR A 582 10.54 -2.93 -4.58
CA THR A 582 11.02 -4.32 -4.64
C THR A 582 12.00 -4.51 -5.79
N VAL A 583 13.14 -5.15 -5.51
CA VAL A 583 14.12 -5.59 -6.52
C VAL A 583 14.32 -7.10 -6.42
N TRP A 584 14.23 -7.80 -7.56
CA TRP A 584 14.42 -9.23 -7.67
C TRP A 584 15.57 -9.55 -8.63
N ASN A 585 16.59 -10.21 -8.10
CA ASN A 585 17.83 -10.56 -8.79
C ASN A 585 18.01 -12.07 -9.01
N GLY A 586 17.41 -12.89 -8.13
CA GLY A 586 17.44 -14.36 -8.23
C GLY A 586 16.41 -14.95 -9.20
N ASN A 587 16.70 -16.13 -9.72
CA ASN A 587 15.83 -16.95 -10.56
C ASN A 587 14.80 -17.72 -9.73
N GLY A 588 13.75 -18.22 -10.38
CA GLY A 588 12.75 -19.09 -9.77
C GLY A 588 11.85 -18.41 -8.72
N GLY A 589 11.96 -17.09 -8.57
CA GLY A 589 11.20 -16.33 -7.59
C GLY A 589 9.70 -16.40 -7.83
N LYS A 590 8.92 -16.55 -6.76
CA LYS A 590 7.45 -16.61 -6.80
C LYS A 590 6.83 -15.62 -5.82
N CYS A 591 5.97 -14.75 -6.31
CA CYS A 591 5.23 -13.79 -5.47
C CYS A 591 3.72 -14.02 -5.58
N TYR A 592 3.10 -14.42 -4.48
CA TYR A 592 1.66 -14.61 -4.35
C TYR A 592 1.07 -13.46 -3.54
N MET A 593 0.29 -12.61 -4.23
CA MET A 593 -0.16 -11.31 -3.77
C MET A 593 0.99 -10.33 -3.54
N TYR A 594 0.93 -9.23 -4.29
CA TYR A 594 1.74 -8.04 -4.04
C TYR A 594 0.84 -6.83 -3.91
N GLN A 595 1.14 -5.96 -2.95
CA GLN A 595 0.54 -4.64 -2.86
C GLN A 595 1.62 -3.58 -2.65
N SER A 596 1.49 -2.46 -3.34
CA SER A 596 2.37 -1.32 -3.15
C SER A 596 1.65 -0.01 -3.39
N GLU A 597 2.11 1.01 -2.68
CA GLU A 597 1.83 2.41 -2.94
C GLU A 597 3.12 3.20 -3.19
N LEU A 598 3.17 3.93 -4.31
CA LEU A 598 4.29 4.81 -4.64
C LEU A 598 4.37 6.01 -3.66
N PRO A 599 5.55 6.60 -3.43
CA PRO A 599 5.72 7.67 -2.44
C PRO A 599 4.86 8.90 -2.74
N TYR A 600 4.18 9.40 -1.71
CA TYR A 600 3.25 10.53 -1.84
C TYR A 600 3.96 11.89 -1.92
N ASP A 601 5.14 11.94 -1.32
CA ASP A 601 5.83 13.16 -0.89
C ASP A 601 6.94 13.60 -1.84
N ILE A 602 7.02 13.00 -3.03
CA ILE A 602 7.95 13.38 -4.11
C ILE A 602 7.81 14.90 -4.41
N THR A 603 8.91 15.64 -4.31
CA THR A 603 8.88 17.11 -4.44
C THR A 603 8.87 17.61 -5.88
N SER A 604 9.36 16.80 -6.83
CA SER A 604 9.24 17.03 -8.28
C SER A 604 9.60 15.75 -9.05
N GLN A 605 9.15 15.63 -10.30
CA GLN A 605 9.59 14.52 -11.17
C GLN A 605 11.13 14.43 -11.25
N SER A 606 11.84 15.55 -11.24
CA SER A 606 13.30 15.58 -11.47
C SER A 606 14.12 14.87 -10.40
N VAL A 607 13.62 14.80 -9.16
CA VAL A 607 14.31 14.12 -8.05
C VAL A 607 14.00 12.63 -7.96
N TRP A 608 13.04 12.14 -8.76
CA TRP A 608 12.55 10.77 -8.72
C TRP A 608 12.55 10.14 -10.11
N ASN A 609 13.75 9.80 -10.59
CA ASN A 609 13.95 9.13 -11.88
C ASN A 609 15.07 8.08 -11.76
N ALA A 610 14.80 6.86 -12.21
CA ALA A 610 15.84 5.88 -12.48
C ALA A 610 16.64 6.26 -13.75
N PRO A 611 17.89 5.80 -13.91
CA PRO A 611 18.69 6.09 -15.09
C PRO A 611 17.97 5.73 -16.40
N GLY A 612 17.86 6.69 -17.32
CA GLY A 612 17.26 6.48 -18.65
C GLY A 612 15.73 6.43 -18.70
N THR A 613 15.03 6.62 -17.58
CA THR A 613 13.56 6.64 -17.51
C THR A 613 13.07 7.68 -16.49
N TYR A 614 11.76 7.74 -16.23
CA TYR A 614 11.18 8.55 -15.16
C TYR A 614 10.40 7.70 -14.17
N GLY A 615 10.52 8.07 -12.89
CA GLY A 615 10.17 7.19 -11.77
C GLY A 615 11.13 6.01 -11.61
N TYR A 616 11.00 5.33 -10.48
CA TYR A 616 11.61 4.02 -10.24
C TYR A 616 10.50 2.99 -10.32
N ALA A 617 10.71 1.91 -11.07
CA ALA A 617 9.76 0.81 -11.13
C ALA A 617 9.44 0.33 -9.71
N ASP A 618 8.19 -0.03 -9.49
CA ASP A 618 7.73 -0.47 -8.17
C ASP A 618 8.27 -1.87 -7.89
N TYR A 619 8.02 -2.78 -8.84
CA TYR A 619 8.45 -4.16 -8.83
C TYR A 619 9.45 -4.40 -9.97
N LYS A 620 10.73 -4.46 -9.63
CA LYS A 620 11.84 -4.62 -10.59
C LYS A 620 12.38 -6.05 -10.58
N VAL A 621 12.07 -6.82 -11.62
CA VAL A 621 12.80 -8.05 -11.92
C VAL A 621 13.98 -7.69 -12.84
N ASN A 622 15.20 -7.95 -12.39
CA ASN A 622 16.39 -7.52 -13.11
C ASN A 622 16.65 -8.33 -14.38
N SER A 623 17.40 -7.73 -15.31
CA SER A 623 17.54 -8.23 -16.69
C SER A 623 18.23 -9.59 -16.82
N ASN A 624 18.98 -10.00 -15.80
CA ASN A 624 19.66 -11.29 -15.72
C ASN A 624 18.74 -12.44 -15.29
N VAL A 625 17.56 -12.14 -14.74
CA VAL A 625 16.61 -13.17 -14.28
C VAL A 625 16.00 -13.88 -15.49
N THR A 626 16.02 -15.21 -15.45
CA THR A 626 15.50 -16.05 -16.53
C THR A 626 14.15 -16.67 -16.20
N SER A 627 13.83 -16.85 -14.92
CA SER A 627 12.54 -17.37 -14.42
C SER A 627 12.02 -16.57 -13.21
N HIS A 628 10.74 -16.23 -13.23
CA HIS A 628 10.04 -15.50 -12.16
C HIS A 628 8.52 -15.60 -12.36
N GLU A 629 7.74 -15.73 -11.29
CA GLU A 629 6.27 -15.79 -11.36
C GLU A 629 5.61 -14.84 -10.34
N GLY A 630 4.73 -13.96 -10.81
CA GLY A 630 3.92 -13.08 -9.96
C GLY A 630 2.42 -13.34 -10.13
N TYR A 631 1.67 -13.39 -9.03
CA TYR A 631 0.23 -13.68 -8.99
C TYR A 631 -0.52 -12.61 -8.18
N GLY A 632 -1.40 -11.85 -8.82
CA GLY A 632 -2.20 -10.83 -8.15
C GLY A 632 -1.34 -9.66 -7.66
N ILE A 633 -0.89 -8.83 -8.59
CA ILE A 633 0.04 -7.71 -8.32
C ILE A 633 -0.72 -6.38 -8.39
N GLY A 634 -0.85 -5.68 -7.27
CA GLY A 634 -1.50 -4.36 -7.19
C GLY A 634 -0.52 -3.24 -6.88
N ILE A 635 -0.45 -2.21 -7.73
CA ILE A 635 0.48 -1.07 -7.56
C ILE A 635 -0.26 0.26 -7.71
N TYR A 636 -0.23 1.10 -6.68
CA TYR A 636 -1.08 2.30 -6.59
C TYR A 636 -0.26 3.59 -6.60
N SER A 637 -0.76 4.62 -7.27
CA SER A 637 -0.18 5.96 -7.24
C SER A 637 -1.05 6.92 -6.43
N CYS A 638 -0.43 7.62 -5.47
CA CYS A 638 -1.08 8.62 -4.63
C CYS A 638 -0.19 9.86 -4.45
N TYR A 639 0.31 10.45 -5.55
CA TYR A 639 1.21 11.59 -5.46
C TYR A 639 0.52 12.83 -4.87
N GLN A 640 0.90 13.25 -3.67
CA GLN A 640 0.25 14.37 -2.99
C GLN A 640 1.06 15.68 -3.13
N LYS A 641 2.40 15.59 -3.17
CA LYS A 641 3.26 16.78 -3.10
C LYS A 641 3.54 17.42 -4.46
N ALA A 642 3.72 16.64 -5.51
CA ALA A 642 3.92 17.13 -6.87
C ALA A 642 3.27 16.19 -7.90
N GLN A 643 2.90 16.73 -9.05
CA GLN A 643 2.45 15.91 -10.18
C GLN A 643 3.63 15.08 -10.70
N CYS A 644 3.56 13.76 -10.50
CA CYS A 644 4.60 12.81 -10.87
C CYS A 644 4.03 11.70 -11.75
N TYR A 645 4.92 11.04 -12.49
CA TYR A 645 4.59 9.93 -13.36
C TYR A 645 5.60 8.81 -13.16
N LEU A 646 5.10 7.58 -13.17
CA LEU A 646 5.89 6.37 -13.27
C LEU A 646 5.81 5.82 -14.69
N LYS A 647 6.97 5.51 -15.30
CA LYS A 647 7.00 4.91 -16.63
C LYS A 647 6.34 3.54 -16.67
N SER A 648 6.73 2.65 -15.77
CA SER A 648 6.09 1.33 -15.65
C SER A 648 6.09 0.87 -14.19
N ALA A 649 4.96 0.31 -13.75
CA ALA A 649 4.80 -0.25 -12.42
C ALA A 649 5.69 -1.49 -12.22
N VAL A 650 5.60 -2.45 -13.14
CA VAL A 650 6.45 -3.65 -13.16
C VAL A 650 7.46 -3.56 -14.30
N GLU A 651 8.75 -3.76 -14.02
CA GLU A 651 9.77 -3.96 -15.06
C GLU A 651 10.34 -5.36 -14.96
N CYS A 652 10.35 -6.11 -16.06
CA CYS A 652 10.82 -7.49 -16.07
C CYS A 652 11.40 -7.93 -17.43
N PRO A 653 12.22 -9.00 -17.46
CA PRO A 653 12.72 -9.60 -18.70
C PRO A 653 11.60 -10.18 -19.58
N ASN A 654 11.78 -10.09 -20.90
CA ASN A 654 10.90 -10.76 -21.86
C ASN A 654 11.42 -12.16 -22.15
N THR A 655 11.19 -13.09 -21.23
CA THR A 655 11.53 -14.52 -21.40
C THR A 655 10.29 -15.39 -21.24
N ALA A 656 10.36 -16.65 -21.66
CA ALA A 656 9.23 -17.59 -21.53
C ALA A 656 8.91 -17.98 -20.08
N ASN A 657 9.88 -17.88 -19.18
CA ASN A 657 9.74 -18.30 -17.78
C ASN A 657 9.58 -17.12 -16.80
N VAL A 658 9.55 -15.88 -17.30
CA VAL A 658 9.13 -14.71 -16.52
C VAL A 658 7.67 -14.42 -16.83
N LYS A 659 6.80 -14.68 -15.85
CA LYS A 659 5.35 -14.69 -16.00
C LYS A 659 4.69 -13.84 -14.92
N PHE A 660 3.63 -13.13 -15.31
CA PHE A 660 2.76 -12.46 -14.36
C PHE A 660 1.30 -12.79 -14.68
N THR A 661 0.53 -13.09 -13.64
CA THR A 661 -0.91 -13.36 -13.68
C THR A 661 -1.59 -12.27 -12.87
N ASN A 662 -2.51 -11.55 -13.51
CA ASN A 662 -3.31 -10.48 -12.91
C ASN A 662 -2.47 -9.36 -12.28
N VAL A 663 -2.03 -8.41 -13.10
CA VAL A 663 -1.40 -7.16 -12.65
C VAL A 663 -2.43 -6.03 -12.76
N CYS A 664 -2.61 -5.25 -11.70
CA CYS A 664 -3.40 -4.03 -11.72
C CYS A 664 -2.60 -2.81 -11.23
N THR A 665 -2.91 -1.67 -11.83
CA THR A 665 -2.43 -0.37 -11.34
C THR A 665 -3.60 0.55 -11.08
N TYR A 666 -3.52 1.34 -10.01
CA TYR A 666 -4.62 2.22 -9.58
C TYR A 666 -4.12 3.64 -9.30
N SER A 667 -4.90 4.65 -9.68
CA SER A 667 -4.62 6.04 -9.33
C SER A 667 -5.60 6.52 -8.27
N LEU A 668 -5.10 6.74 -7.05
CA LEU A 668 -5.90 7.12 -5.89
C LEU A 668 -6.39 8.57 -5.99
N VAL A 669 -5.48 9.52 -6.26
CA VAL A 669 -5.77 10.97 -6.19
C VAL A 669 -5.79 11.66 -7.56
N GLY A 670 -5.26 11.04 -8.62
CA GLY A 670 -5.25 11.62 -9.97
C GLY A 670 -4.31 12.82 -10.17
N ASN A 671 -3.22 12.90 -9.42
CA ASN A 671 -2.20 13.95 -9.53
C ASN A 671 -0.97 13.45 -10.30
N GLY A 672 -1.20 13.05 -11.55
CA GLY A 672 -0.25 12.22 -12.30
C GLY A 672 -0.62 10.74 -12.18
N GLY A 673 0.31 9.83 -12.47
CA GLY A 673 0.01 8.39 -12.37
C GLY A 673 1.00 7.47 -13.07
N ILE A 674 0.52 6.29 -13.47
CA ILE A 674 1.37 5.21 -14.00
C ILE A 674 1.06 5.05 -15.49
N ASP A 675 2.07 5.06 -16.35
CA ASP A 675 1.88 4.98 -17.81
C ASP A 675 1.62 3.54 -18.29
N TYR A 676 2.31 2.56 -17.73
CA TYR A 676 2.18 1.14 -18.09
C TYR A 676 2.15 0.27 -16.84
N ALA A 677 1.26 -0.72 -16.79
CA ALA A 677 1.20 -1.66 -15.69
C ALA A 677 2.43 -2.57 -15.65
N ILE A 678 2.92 -3.03 -16.81
CA ILE A 678 4.08 -3.90 -16.92
C ILE A 678 4.84 -3.66 -18.21
N ASN A 679 6.14 -3.34 -18.12
CA ASN A 679 7.00 -2.93 -19.23
C ASN A 679 6.34 -1.85 -20.11
N LYS A 680 5.85 -2.23 -21.29
CA LYS A 680 5.13 -1.35 -22.25
C LYS A 680 3.67 -1.78 -22.48
N ALA A 681 3.15 -2.63 -21.60
CA ALA A 681 1.80 -3.17 -21.65
C ALA A 681 0.92 -2.62 -20.51
N GLY A 682 -0.40 -2.65 -20.73
CA GLY A 682 -1.36 -1.89 -19.94
C GLY A 682 -1.54 -0.47 -20.47
N TYR A 683 -2.50 0.26 -19.90
CA TYR A 683 -2.80 1.64 -20.24
C TYR A 683 -2.55 2.57 -19.07
N GLY A 684 -2.25 3.83 -19.39
CA GLY A 684 -2.01 4.84 -18.38
C GLY A 684 -3.23 5.11 -17.50
N VAL A 685 -3.00 5.19 -16.19
CA VAL A 685 -4.01 5.55 -15.18
C VAL A 685 -3.61 6.84 -14.48
N TYR A 686 -4.31 7.94 -14.81
CA TYR A 686 -3.95 9.29 -14.32
C TYR A 686 -5.08 10.02 -13.58
N GLY A 687 -6.31 9.50 -13.64
CA GLY A 687 -7.47 10.07 -12.95
C GLY A 687 -7.71 9.35 -11.63
N SER A 688 -8.26 10.03 -10.63
CA SER A 688 -8.70 9.39 -9.40
C SER A 688 -9.73 8.30 -9.71
N GLY A 689 -9.55 7.11 -9.16
CA GLY A 689 -10.42 5.96 -9.39
C GLY A 689 -10.11 5.16 -10.66
N ASN A 690 -9.16 5.59 -11.48
CA ASN A 690 -8.81 4.85 -12.69
C ASN A 690 -7.97 3.61 -12.35
N MET A 691 -8.33 2.48 -12.95
CA MET A 691 -7.60 1.22 -12.82
C MET A 691 -7.23 0.66 -14.20
N CYS A 692 -6.02 0.10 -14.31
CA CYS A 692 -5.57 -0.73 -15.43
C CYS A 692 -5.48 -2.18 -14.98
N LYS A 693 -5.84 -3.11 -15.87
CA LYS A 693 -5.81 -4.56 -15.62
C LYS A 693 -5.10 -5.27 -16.77
N VAL A 694 -4.08 -6.05 -16.43
CA VAL A 694 -3.36 -6.98 -17.31
C VAL A 694 -3.57 -8.39 -16.78
N LEU A 695 -4.24 -9.23 -17.55
CA LEU A 695 -4.65 -10.57 -17.12
C LEU A 695 -3.44 -11.52 -17.08
N SER A 696 -2.58 -11.42 -18.09
CA SER A 696 -1.36 -12.20 -18.16
C SER A 696 -0.26 -11.44 -18.87
N TYR A 697 0.98 -11.73 -18.51
CA TYR A 697 2.19 -11.25 -19.18
C TYR A 697 3.21 -12.37 -19.26
N VAL A 698 3.71 -12.65 -20.46
CA VAL A 698 4.80 -13.60 -20.67
C VAL A 698 5.55 -13.25 -21.95
N ASN A 699 6.89 -13.26 -21.89
CA ASN A 699 7.75 -13.06 -23.07
C ASN A 699 7.37 -11.82 -23.92
N GLY A 700 7.17 -10.66 -23.27
CA GLY A 700 6.81 -9.42 -23.97
C GLY A 700 5.36 -9.33 -24.45
N LYS A 701 4.55 -10.38 -24.29
CA LYS A 701 3.15 -10.45 -24.72
C LYS A 701 2.24 -10.31 -23.51
N ALA A 702 1.25 -9.42 -23.62
CA ALA A 702 0.28 -9.16 -22.57
C ALA A 702 -1.14 -9.47 -23.05
N GLN A 703 -1.95 -10.08 -22.19
CA GLN A 703 -3.39 -10.15 -22.37
C GLN A 703 -4.05 -9.01 -21.57
N LEU A 704 -4.69 -8.09 -22.29
CA LEU A 704 -5.37 -6.94 -21.69
C LEU A 704 -6.87 -7.20 -21.55
N ASP A 705 -7.50 -6.54 -20.57
CA ASP A 705 -8.95 -6.61 -20.40
C ASP A 705 -9.70 -6.00 -21.60
N LYS A 706 -10.85 -6.58 -21.96
CA LYS A 706 -11.70 -6.09 -23.06
C LYS A 706 -12.26 -4.68 -22.79
N THR A 707 -12.30 -4.22 -21.54
CA THR A 707 -12.69 -2.83 -21.24
C THR A 707 -11.59 -1.82 -21.55
N TYR A 708 -10.37 -2.26 -21.86
CA TYR A 708 -9.23 -1.43 -22.26
C TYR A 708 -9.61 -0.28 -23.21
N GLU A 709 -10.21 -0.59 -24.34
CA GLU A 709 -10.56 0.44 -25.34
C GLU A 709 -11.66 1.40 -24.85
N LYS A 710 -12.56 0.90 -24.00
CA LYS A 710 -13.63 1.71 -23.40
C LYS A 710 -13.10 2.64 -22.31
N ALA A 711 -12.05 2.22 -21.58
CA ALA A 711 -11.44 2.98 -20.49
C ALA A 711 -10.59 4.16 -20.98
N ARG A 712 -10.06 4.11 -22.21
CA ARG A 712 -9.27 5.19 -22.80
C ARG A 712 -10.12 6.42 -23.09
N LYS A 713 -9.57 7.62 -22.94
CA LYS A 713 -10.29 8.89 -23.18
C LYS A 713 -10.05 9.41 -24.61
N GLY A 714 -11.10 9.94 -25.26
CA GLY A 714 -10.98 10.51 -26.60
C GLY A 714 -10.33 11.90 -26.61
N ILE A 715 -9.44 12.16 -27.56
CA ILE A 715 -8.91 13.51 -27.83
C ILE A 715 -9.70 14.14 -28.97
N TYR A 716 -10.52 15.14 -28.63
CA TYR A 716 -11.35 15.89 -29.58
C TYR A 716 -10.84 17.32 -29.74
N GLU A 717 -11.40 18.05 -30.72
CA GLU A 717 -10.97 19.40 -31.09
C GLU A 717 -10.99 20.40 -29.93
N ASN A 718 -11.98 20.32 -29.03
CA ASN A 718 -12.10 21.19 -27.85
C ASN A 718 -10.99 20.96 -26.81
N HIS A 719 -10.28 19.82 -26.86
CA HIS A 719 -9.14 19.51 -26.00
C HIS A 719 -7.83 20.13 -26.52
N ILE A 720 -7.80 20.64 -27.75
CA ILE A 720 -6.56 20.98 -28.47
C ILE A 720 -6.41 22.48 -28.66
N GLN A 721 -5.32 23.02 -28.13
CA GLN A 721 -4.85 24.37 -28.38
C GLN A 721 -3.63 24.36 -29.30
N ILE A 722 -3.70 25.07 -30.42
CA ILE A 722 -2.59 25.23 -31.36
C ILE A 722 -2.20 26.70 -31.39
N SER A 723 -0.92 27.01 -31.21
CA SER A 723 -0.43 28.38 -31.14
C SER A 723 -0.61 29.15 -32.46
N GLY A 724 -1.40 30.23 -32.44
CA GLY A 724 -1.62 31.16 -33.55
C GLY A 724 -3.09 31.27 -33.97
N ASP A 725 -3.35 32.11 -34.98
CA ASP A 725 -4.72 32.43 -35.40
C ASP A 725 -5.34 31.31 -36.25
N PHE A 726 -6.59 30.98 -35.92
CA PHE A 726 -7.46 30.16 -36.74
C PHE A 726 -8.47 31.03 -37.49
N ASP A 727 -8.81 30.61 -38.69
CA ASP A 727 -9.94 31.13 -39.45
C ASP A 727 -10.94 29.99 -39.66
N TYR A 728 -12.13 30.31 -40.12
CA TYR A 728 -13.13 29.32 -40.53
C TYR A 728 -13.19 29.26 -42.05
N ASP A 729 -13.25 28.06 -42.61
CA ASP A 729 -13.54 27.93 -44.03
C ASP A 729 -15.03 28.03 -44.35
N SER A 730 -15.40 27.89 -45.62
CA SER A 730 -16.78 28.03 -46.08
C SER A 730 -17.74 27.01 -45.49
N ASN A 731 -17.22 25.92 -44.91
CA ASN A 731 -18.01 24.87 -44.27
C ASN A 731 -17.95 25.01 -42.74
N MET A 732 -17.51 26.17 -42.24
CA MET A 732 -17.32 26.44 -40.81
C MET A 732 -16.35 25.48 -40.12
N GLN A 733 -15.39 24.90 -40.84
CA GLN A 733 -14.31 24.12 -40.22
C GLN A 733 -13.16 25.04 -39.83
N ARG A 734 -12.54 24.77 -38.67
CA ARG A 734 -11.36 25.52 -38.19
C ARG A 734 -10.14 25.21 -39.07
N VAL A 735 -9.47 26.27 -39.52
CA VAL A 735 -8.30 26.17 -40.38
C VAL A 735 -7.17 27.06 -39.92
N TYR A 736 -6.00 26.44 -39.72
CA TYR A 736 -4.78 27.15 -39.35
C TYR A 736 -4.13 27.76 -40.61
N THR A 737 -4.10 29.09 -40.71
CA THR A 737 -3.55 29.78 -41.89
C THR A 737 -2.26 30.49 -41.56
N LYS A 738 -1.19 30.20 -42.32
CA LYS A 738 0.12 30.84 -42.14
C LYS A 738 0.71 31.34 -43.46
N THR A 739 1.47 32.42 -43.36
CA THR A 739 2.24 32.94 -44.49
C THR A 739 3.45 32.05 -44.75
N TYR A 740 3.74 31.77 -46.02
CA TYR A 740 4.91 31.01 -46.44
C TYR A 740 6.22 31.73 -46.09
N THR A 741 7.12 31.00 -45.43
CA THR A 741 8.43 31.49 -44.97
C THR A 741 9.62 30.78 -45.63
N GLY A 742 9.38 29.71 -46.40
CA GLY A 742 10.44 28.83 -46.94
C GLY A 742 10.86 27.69 -46.02
N LYS A 743 10.44 27.69 -44.74
CA LYS A 743 10.73 26.65 -43.74
C LYS A 743 9.49 25.82 -43.40
N ASN A 744 9.69 24.70 -42.70
CA ASN A 744 8.59 23.90 -42.14
C ASN A 744 7.79 24.73 -41.12
N ILE A 745 6.47 24.60 -41.15
CA ILE A 745 5.54 25.26 -40.22
C ILE A 745 5.04 24.21 -39.22
N THR A 746 5.48 24.33 -37.97
CA THR A 746 5.21 23.40 -36.85
C THR A 746 4.72 24.17 -35.62
N PRO A 747 3.47 24.69 -35.62
CA PRO A 747 2.93 25.42 -34.47
C PRO A 747 2.92 24.56 -33.20
N LYS A 748 3.10 25.16 -32.02
CA LYS A 748 3.04 24.41 -30.76
C LYS A 748 1.62 23.91 -30.53
N VAL A 749 1.50 22.64 -30.17
CA VAL A 749 0.23 22.00 -29.78
C VAL A 749 0.27 21.75 -28.28
N VAL A 750 -0.82 22.07 -27.60
CA VAL A 750 -1.08 21.73 -26.20
C VAL A 750 -2.42 21.01 -26.16
N VAL A 751 -2.46 19.86 -25.49
CA VAL A 751 -3.69 19.07 -25.33
C VAL A 751 -4.01 18.99 -23.84
N THR A 752 -5.26 19.23 -23.49
CA THR A 752 -5.76 19.16 -22.12
C THR A 752 -7.06 18.35 -22.09
N VAL A 753 -7.13 17.32 -21.25
CA VAL A 753 -8.33 16.48 -21.05
C VAL A 753 -8.60 16.40 -19.56
N ASP A 754 -9.83 16.70 -19.13
CA ASP A 754 -10.26 16.72 -17.73
C ASP A 754 -9.33 17.53 -16.80
N GLY A 755 -8.85 18.69 -17.29
CA GLY A 755 -7.91 19.55 -16.57
C GLY A 755 -6.45 19.09 -16.59
N LEU A 756 -6.16 17.86 -17.04
CA LEU A 756 -4.81 17.32 -17.15
C LEU A 756 -4.15 17.75 -18.47
N LYS A 757 -3.00 18.41 -18.39
CA LYS A 757 -2.17 18.73 -19.56
C LYS A 757 -1.40 17.49 -20.00
N LEU A 758 -1.63 17.04 -21.23
CA LEU A 758 -1.07 15.80 -21.75
C LEU A 758 0.38 15.97 -22.24
N ARG A 759 1.14 14.88 -22.23
CA ARG A 759 2.55 14.80 -22.66
C ARG A 759 2.66 14.30 -24.11
N ASN A 760 3.28 15.11 -24.98
CA ASN A 760 3.54 14.73 -26.37
C ASN A 760 4.59 13.59 -26.43
N GLY A 761 4.31 12.55 -27.19
CA GLY A 761 5.12 11.32 -27.28
C GLY A 761 4.75 10.24 -26.26
N VAL A 762 3.89 10.54 -25.28
CA VAL A 762 3.44 9.58 -24.25
C VAL A 762 1.92 9.41 -24.24
N ASP A 763 1.18 10.53 -24.26
CA ASP A 763 -0.28 10.56 -24.17
C ASP A 763 -0.92 10.90 -25.54
N TYR A 764 -0.19 11.61 -26.40
CA TYR A 764 -0.58 11.87 -27.79
C TYR A 764 0.65 12.10 -28.66
N THR A 765 0.50 12.03 -29.98
CA THR A 765 1.52 12.42 -30.96
C THR A 765 1.01 13.52 -31.88
N VAL A 766 1.94 14.29 -32.46
CA VAL A 766 1.61 15.34 -33.45
C VAL A 766 2.34 15.10 -34.75
N LYS A 767 1.60 14.97 -35.86
CA LYS A 767 2.13 14.78 -37.20
C LYS A 767 1.79 15.97 -38.10
N TYR A 768 2.79 16.50 -38.79
CA TYR A 768 2.63 17.57 -39.78
C TYR A 768 2.85 17.02 -41.18
N THR A 769 1.91 17.25 -42.10
CA THR A 769 2.02 16.82 -43.50
C THR A 769 1.86 18.00 -44.45
N ASN A 770 2.68 18.06 -45.52
CA ASN A 770 2.71 19.16 -46.49
C ASN A 770 2.84 20.55 -45.83
N ASN A 771 3.69 20.64 -44.80
CA ASN A 771 3.79 21.81 -43.91
C ASN A 771 4.92 22.80 -44.28
N LYS A 772 5.57 22.61 -45.43
CA LYS A 772 6.62 23.51 -45.94
C LYS A 772 6.10 24.43 -47.04
N ASN A 773 5.59 23.84 -48.13
CA ASN A 773 5.31 24.55 -49.38
C ASN A 773 3.93 25.21 -49.39
N ILE A 774 3.77 26.27 -50.20
CA ILE A 774 2.46 26.92 -50.41
C ILE A 774 1.46 25.89 -50.95
N GLY A 775 0.37 25.68 -50.21
CA GLY A 775 -0.61 24.65 -50.47
C GLY A 775 -1.51 24.41 -49.26
N ASN A 776 -2.20 23.28 -49.25
CA ASN A 776 -2.90 22.78 -48.06
C ASN A 776 -2.14 21.59 -47.50
N GLY A 777 -1.78 21.67 -46.23
CA GLY A 777 -1.26 20.59 -45.42
C GLY A 777 -2.20 20.22 -44.28
N LYS A 778 -1.69 19.42 -43.35
CA LYS A 778 -2.45 18.90 -42.20
C LYS A 778 -1.61 18.94 -40.92
N ILE A 779 -2.29 19.16 -39.79
CA ILE A 779 -1.79 18.96 -38.44
C ILE A 779 -2.68 17.87 -37.83
N THR A 780 -2.12 16.70 -37.55
CA THR A 780 -2.86 15.56 -37.00
C THR A 780 -2.37 15.28 -35.59
N ILE A 781 -3.32 15.23 -34.64
CA ILE A 781 -3.10 14.93 -33.23
C ILE A 781 -3.75 13.58 -32.98
N THR A 782 -3.00 12.61 -32.51
CA THR A 782 -3.49 11.24 -32.27
C THR A 782 -3.24 10.84 -30.82
N GLY A 783 -4.29 10.48 -30.10
CA GLY A 783 -4.19 9.96 -28.73
C GLY A 783 -3.50 8.59 -28.71
N ILE A 784 -2.65 8.38 -27.71
CA ILE A 784 -1.94 7.13 -27.45
C ILE A 784 -2.02 6.78 -25.95
N ASN A 785 -1.69 5.54 -25.60
CA ASN A 785 -1.75 5.03 -24.23
C ASN A 785 -3.15 5.21 -23.60
N ALA A 786 -3.29 5.99 -22.53
CA ALA A 786 -4.56 6.29 -21.86
C ALA A 786 -5.59 7.04 -22.75
N TYR A 787 -5.16 7.49 -23.93
CA TYR A 787 -5.99 8.28 -24.85
C TYR A 787 -6.13 7.62 -26.21
N ARG A 788 -7.22 7.95 -26.91
CA ARG A 788 -7.54 7.49 -28.27
C ARG A 788 -8.10 8.64 -29.12
N GLU A 789 -8.63 8.31 -30.29
CA GLU A 789 -9.08 9.21 -31.34
C GLU A 789 -7.97 10.03 -32.01
N SER A 790 -8.28 10.53 -33.20
CA SER A 790 -7.37 11.35 -33.99
C SER A 790 -8.09 12.56 -34.56
N THR A 791 -7.63 13.75 -34.19
CA THR A 791 -8.17 15.02 -34.68
C THR A 791 -7.22 15.64 -35.70
N THR A 792 -7.75 16.08 -36.85
CA THR A 792 -6.94 16.68 -37.93
C THR A 792 -7.40 18.10 -38.26
N PHE A 793 -6.48 19.05 -38.17
CA PHE A 793 -6.68 20.44 -38.61
C PHE A 793 -6.06 20.67 -39.98
N THR A 794 -6.74 21.45 -40.82
CA THR A 794 -6.17 21.90 -42.09
C THR A 794 -5.11 22.98 -41.85
N LEU A 795 -3.95 22.85 -42.50
CA LEU A 795 -2.88 23.86 -42.52
C LEU A 795 -2.86 24.56 -43.88
N LYS A 796 -3.33 25.80 -43.96
CA LYS A 796 -3.31 26.62 -45.18
C LYS A 796 -2.03 27.45 -45.21
N ILE A 797 -1.07 27.06 -46.05
CA ILE A 797 0.13 27.86 -46.32
C ILE A 797 -0.16 28.76 -47.50
N ARG A 798 -0.06 30.07 -47.31
CA ARG A 798 -0.42 31.08 -48.33
C ARG A 798 0.75 32.02 -48.63
N PRO A 799 0.83 32.57 -49.87
CA PRO A 799 1.77 33.64 -50.16
C PRO A 799 1.56 34.83 -49.22
N ALA A 800 2.62 35.59 -48.95
CA ALA A 800 2.53 36.83 -48.20
C ALA A 800 1.59 37.84 -48.89
N LYS A 801 1.03 38.77 -48.10
CA LYS A 801 0.24 39.88 -48.62
C LYS A 801 1.06 40.67 -49.64
N ALA A 802 0.51 40.86 -50.84
CA ALA A 802 1.21 41.59 -51.88
C ALA A 802 1.41 43.06 -51.47
N LYS A 803 2.65 43.56 -51.60
CA LYS A 803 3.01 44.96 -51.36
C LYS A 803 3.13 45.69 -52.70
N VAL A 804 2.45 46.83 -52.82
CA VAL A 804 2.60 47.74 -53.95
C VAL A 804 3.72 48.71 -53.58
N ALA A 805 4.89 48.54 -54.19
CA ALA A 805 6.08 49.34 -53.90
C ALA A 805 5.98 50.75 -54.48
N LYS A 806 5.44 50.90 -55.69
CA LYS A 806 5.23 52.21 -56.33
C LYS A 806 3.95 52.20 -57.15
N LYS A 807 3.21 53.31 -57.16
CA LYS A 807 2.01 53.51 -57.99
C LYS A 807 2.15 54.78 -58.82
N LYS A 808 1.80 54.72 -60.11
CA LYS A 808 1.67 55.88 -61.01
C LYS A 808 0.28 55.86 -61.63
N ILE A 809 -0.53 56.85 -61.31
CA ILE A 809 -1.92 56.96 -61.78
C ILE A 809 -2.01 58.16 -62.73
N THR A 810 -2.61 57.98 -63.90
CA THR A 810 -2.76 59.01 -64.94
C THR A 810 -4.20 59.02 -65.48
N LYS A 811 -4.57 60.03 -66.28
CA LYS A 811 -5.89 60.11 -66.94
C LYS A 811 -6.21 58.88 -67.81
N LYS A 812 -5.21 58.21 -68.38
CA LYS A 812 -5.40 57.06 -69.29
C LYS A 812 -5.19 55.67 -68.65
N LYS A 813 -4.37 55.55 -67.59
CA LYS A 813 -4.01 54.25 -66.98
C LYS A 813 -3.49 54.36 -65.54
N ALA A 814 -3.61 53.28 -64.77
CA ALA A 814 -2.93 53.08 -63.49
C ALA A 814 -1.84 52.01 -63.63
N THR A 815 -0.60 52.32 -63.22
CA THR A 815 0.55 51.40 -63.24
C THR A 815 1.03 51.14 -61.82
N LEU A 816 1.12 49.86 -61.44
CA LEU A 816 1.56 49.39 -60.12
C LEU A 816 2.87 48.60 -60.27
N LYS A 817 3.90 48.95 -59.49
CA LYS A 817 5.12 48.13 -59.30
C LYS A 817 4.96 47.36 -57.99
N LEU A 818 4.97 46.03 -58.07
CA LEU A 818 4.78 45.10 -56.96
C LEU A 818 6.14 44.64 -56.42
N SER A 819 6.22 44.40 -55.12
CA SER A 819 7.35 43.68 -54.52
C SER A 819 7.23 42.18 -54.81
N LYS A 820 8.36 41.52 -55.11
CA LYS A 820 8.44 40.05 -55.26
C LYS A 820 7.97 39.38 -53.97
N VAL A 821 7.04 38.43 -54.06
CA VAL A 821 6.55 37.64 -52.93
C VAL A 821 7.17 36.25 -53.01
N LEU A 822 7.86 35.85 -51.93
CA LEU A 822 8.52 34.55 -51.85
C LEU A 822 7.55 33.40 -52.15
N GLY A 823 7.98 32.45 -52.98
CA GLY A 823 7.20 31.28 -53.39
C GLY A 823 6.03 31.53 -54.35
N ALA A 824 5.60 32.78 -54.58
CA ALA A 824 4.50 33.07 -55.49
C ALA A 824 4.87 32.79 -56.96
N THR A 825 3.93 32.23 -57.74
CA THR A 825 4.08 32.04 -59.20
C THR A 825 3.52 33.22 -60.01
N GLY A 826 2.78 34.13 -59.37
CA GLY A 826 2.22 35.31 -60.01
C GLY A 826 1.34 36.13 -59.08
N TYR A 827 0.64 37.11 -59.65
CA TYR A 827 -0.23 38.06 -58.96
C TYR A 827 -1.58 38.12 -59.63
N GLU A 828 -2.62 38.28 -58.82
CA GLU A 828 -3.97 38.56 -59.26
C GLU A 828 -4.30 40.02 -58.96
N VAL A 829 -4.62 40.77 -60.02
CA VAL A 829 -5.01 42.17 -59.95
C VAL A 829 -6.50 42.26 -60.19
N SER A 830 -7.23 42.73 -59.18
CA SER A 830 -8.65 43.01 -59.26
C SER A 830 -8.89 44.51 -59.29
N TYR A 831 -9.74 44.95 -60.20
CA TYR A 831 -10.13 46.34 -60.33
C TYR A 831 -11.66 46.43 -60.42
N SER A 832 -12.26 47.28 -59.57
CA SER A 832 -13.72 47.44 -59.46
C SER A 832 -14.18 48.90 -59.45
N THR A 833 -15.32 49.18 -60.08
CA THR A 833 -15.98 50.50 -60.02
C THR A 833 -16.55 50.82 -58.64
N LYS A 834 -16.76 49.80 -57.80
CA LYS A 834 -17.24 49.93 -56.41
C LYS A 834 -16.21 49.42 -55.40
N SER A 835 -16.13 50.07 -54.24
CA SER A 835 -15.14 49.79 -53.18
C SER A 835 -15.26 48.41 -52.52
N ASN A 836 -16.42 47.78 -52.62
CA ASN A 836 -16.73 46.46 -52.05
C ASN A 836 -16.31 45.28 -52.95
N PHE A 837 -15.86 45.55 -54.18
CA PHE A 837 -15.45 44.51 -55.14
C PHE A 837 -16.51 43.40 -55.37
N LYS A 838 -17.81 43.75 -55.37
CA LYS A 838 -18.87 42.81 -55.79
C LYS A 838 -18.60 42.32 -57.23
N LYS A 839 -18.88 41.03 -57.49
CA LYS A 839 -18.52 40.33 -58.74
C LYS A 839 -18.94 41.08 -60.01
N LYS A 840 -20.19 41.58 -60.06
CA LYS A 840 -20.73 42.35 -61.21
C LYS A 840 -19.96 43.63 -61.57
N ASN A 841 -19.20 44.17 -60.63
CA ASN A 841 -18.45 45.43 -60.78
C ASN A 841 -16.93 45.21 -60.89
N THR A 842 -16.47 43.96 -60.81
CA THR A 842 -15.05 43.64 -60.61
C THR A 842 -14.50 42.84 -61.78
N VAL A 843 -13.42 43.32 -62.38
CA VAL A 843 -12.61 42.54 -63.32
C VAL A 843 -11.35 42.07 -62.61
N THR A 844 -10.99 40.81 -62.82
CA THR A 844 -9.81 40.19 -62.20
C THR A 844 -8.89 39.62 -63.29
N LYS A 845 -7.60 39.93 -63.22
CA LYS A 845 -6.58 39.46 -64.17
C LYS A 845 -5.38 38.88 -63.44
N LYS A 846 -4.88 37.74 -63.90
CA LYS A 846 -3.64 37.11 -63.40
C LYS A 846 -2.46 37.54 -64.25
N THR A 847 -1.30 37.74 -63.64
CA THR A 847 -0.06 38.14 -64.32
C THR A 847 1.15 37.59 -63.57
N LYS A 848 2.22 37.25 -64.28
CA LYS A 848 3.52 36.93 -63.68
C LYS A 848 4.42 38.18 -63.52
N LYS A 849 4.04 39.30 -64.16
CA LYS A 849 4.84 40.54 -64.20
C LYS A 849 4.70 41.32 -62.89
N LEU A 850 5.82 41.87 -62.39
CA LEU A 850 5.84 42.77 -61.22
C LEU A 850 5.38 44.20 -61.55
N LYS A 851 5.38 44.59 -62.83
CA LYS A 851 4.81 45.85 -63.32
C LYS A 851 3.47 45.55 -63.97
N VAL A 852 2.39 46.06 -63.39
CA VAL A 852 1.02 45.83 -63.86
C VAL A 852 0.39 47.14 -64.29
N THR A 853 -0.18 47.18 -65.48
CA THR A 853 -0.90 48.34 -66.02
C THR A 853 -2.37 48.00 -66.23
N VAL A 854 -3.23 48.77 -65.59
CA VAL A 854 -4.69 48.73 -65.78
C VAL A 854 -5.07 49.95 -66.63
N LYS A 855 -5.50 49.71 -67.88
CA LYS A 855 -6.01 50.77 -68.78
C LYS A 855 -7.38 51.26 -68.28
N ARG A 856 -7.63 52.57 -68.31
CA ARG A 856 -8.93 53.15 -67.98
C ARG A 856 -9.84 53.03 -69.22
N THR A 857 -10.92 52.27 -69.12
CA THR A 857 -11.98 52.12 -70.15
C THR A 857 -13.21 52.93 -69.77
N LYS A 858 -14.20 53.15 -70.67
CA LYS A 858 -15.50 53.79 -70.35
C LYS A 858 -16.20 53.19 -69.11
N LYS A 859 -16.00 51.88 -68.84
CA LYS A 859 -16.50 51.17 -67.63
C LYS A 859 -15.68 51.41 -66.34
N MET A 860 -14.64 52.25 -66.32
CA MET A 860 -13.85 52.51 -65.11
C MET A 860 -13.20 53.92 -65.04
N PRO A 861 -13.98 55.02 -65.06
CA PRO A 861 -13.44 56.36 -64.93
C PRO A 861 -12.94 56.64 -63.51
N LYS A 862 -13.63 56.19 -62.45
CA LYS A 862 -13.20 56.27 -61.03
C LYS A 862 -13.39 54.89 -60.39
N GLY A 863 -12.44 54.40 -59.59
CA GLY A 863 -12.52 53.02 -59.09
C GLY A 863 -11.47 52.60 -58.07
N TYR A 864 -11.39 51.30 -57.79
CA TYR A 864 -10.51 50.71 -56.80
C TYR A 864 -9.71 49.56 -57.39
N ILE A 865 -8.41 49.52 -57.12
CA ILE A 865 -7.51 48.41 -57.50
C ILE A 865 -6.98 47.74 -56.24
N ARG A 866 -6.96 46.42 -56.22
CA ARG A 866 -6.27 45.61 -55.19
C ARG A 866 -5.52 44.46 -55.85
N VAL A 867 -4.42 44.05 -55.23
CA VAL A 867 -3.55 42.99 -55.76
C VAL A 867 -3.29 41.94 -54.70
N ARG A 868 -3.26 40.66 -55.06
CA ARG A 868 -2.78 39.58 -54.19
C ARG A 868 -1.81 38.67 -54.92
N ALA A 869 -0.84 38.12 -54.21
CA ALA A 869 0.04 37.09 -54.76
C ALA A 869 -0.68 35.74 -54.80
N TYR A 870 -0.31 34.87 -55.74
CA TYR A 870 -0.78 33.49 -55.81
C TYR A 870 0.36 32.51 -56.10
N LYS A 871 0.21 31.27 -55.62
CA LYS A 871 0.94 30.10 -56.10
C LYS A 871 -0.04 29.21 -56.86
N LYS A 872 0.33 28.80 -58.07
CA LYS A 872 -0.34 27.72 -58.81
C LYS A 872 0.37 26.41 -58.48
N VAL A 873 -0.39 25.41 -58.04
CA VAL A 873 0.06 24.03 -57.79
C VAL A 873 -0.92 23.11 -58.51
N GLY A 874 -0.44 22.40 -59.54
CA GLY A 874 -1.31 21.70 -60.48
C GLY A 874 -2.39 22.63 -61.08
N LYS A 875 -3.66 22.22 -60.98
CA LYS A 875 -4.81 23.01 -61.44
C LYS A 875 -5.31 24.05 -60.42
N LYS A 876 -4.84 24.03 -59.16
CA LYS A 876 -5.33 24.89 -58.07
C LYS A 876 -4.47 26.14 -57.85
N TYR A 877 -5.11 27.22 -57.39
CA TYR A 877 -4.46 28.49 -57.05
C TYR A 877 -4.61 28.79 -55.56
N TYR A 878 -3.50 29.07 -54.89
CA TYR A 878 -3.44 29.46 -53.48
C TYR A 878 -3.08 30.93 -53.37
N TYR A 879 -3.99 31.73 -52.80
CA TYR A 879 -3.86 33.18 -52.80
C TYR A 879 -3.48 33.73 -51.43
N GLY A 880 -2.62 34.75 -51.41
CA GLY A 880 -2.38 35.58 -50.23
C GLY A 880 -3.50 36.59 -50.00
N LYS A 881 -3.40 37.37 -48.91
CA LYS A 881 -4.32 38.49 -48.64
C LYS A 881 -4.16 39.58 -49.71
N TYR A 882 -5.28 40.23 -50.07
CA TYR A 882 -5.24 41.41 -50.94
C TYR A 882 -4.48 42.57 -50.28
N SER A 883 -3.77 43.35 -51.09
CA SER A 883 -3.17 44.62 -50.72
C SER A 883 -4.22 45.61 -50.20
N LYS A 884 -3.79 46.69 -49.54
CA LYS A 884 -4.68 47.83 -49.29
C LYS A 884 -5.32 48.27 -50.62
N LYS A 885 -6.61 48.61 -50.60
CA LYS A 885 -7.33 49.10 -51.78
C LYS A 885 -6.74 50.43 -52.21
N ILE A 886 -6.42 50.55 -53.50
CA ILE A 886 -5.88 51.77 -54.10
C ILE A 886 -7.05 52.46 -54.81
N ARG A 887 -7.44 53.64 -54.32
CA ARG A 887 -8.43 54.47 -55.01
C ARG A 887 -7.77 55.14 -56.22
N VAL A 888 -8.41 55.02 -57.37
CA VAL A 888 -8.07 55.68 -58.62
C VAL A 888 -9.13 56.76 -58.81
N LYS A 889 -8.73 58.02 -58.60
CA LYS A 889 -9.61 59.19 -58.70
C LYS A 889 -9.81 59.64 -60.15
#